data_AF-A0A7K8EPX9-F1
#
_entry.id   AF-A0A7K8EPX9-F1
#
_cell.length_a   1.000
_cell.length_b   1.000
_cell.length_c   1.000
_cell.angle_alpha   90.00
_cell.angle_beta   90.00
_cell.angle_gamma   90.00
#
_symmetry.space_group_name_H-M   'P 1'
#
loop_
_entity.id
_entity.type
_entity.pdbx_description
1 polymer ?
#
loop_
_entity_poly.entity_id
_entity_poly.type
_entity_poly.pdbx_seq_one_letter_code
_entity_poly.pdbx_strand_id
1 'polypeptide(L)'
;QYLSSCVVGATLEGPDEEEEEDENDSGVEDPTASKGKAYEIVGTLSKPESTNPRFAKETYAVSPRDGLLSHLLECEIVLYNITEDANQIEEATWAAFALHKEIETFAKQKLFILISTIMTWGNSKPPDPENPEIPFNDEDFRKRKSHPSFTDYINAERNIARLGKTNKKKFSTYIVASGHQYGAEEGLFHYFFKMCWLGETPAIPVFGDGNNIIPTIHIRDLAVVLQNVAEHRPDFQYVLAVDTSMHTLEELVKCISKNIGPGKIEKVPKEDAFLSKELTQMQLDMLFVNMRMEPFYVKENFNIKWVAEAGLVENIAQVIMEYKQTRGLMPLKVCIHGPPGSGKSTIAKELCKHYKLHYIWINDVISEKIADLEQIVAKEADRVEGKEGEEEEDNEQEEGENIEAAKELLDAIKENMKENKGRLDDEYLVKIMKDKLMSMPCRNQGYVLDGFPETYEQAVDLFKEEEEEEAKGKMPKFNQIIIPEFIFSLTASDEFLKNRIINLPERKVAGTHYTEGQFLQSLRRFRQLNTDDVTVLNYFDELEIHPHFIDIALYEDSENRLAVPKIIKEIGEPRNYGLTDEEKEALERQAAEERLIKEAQEKAEQEHKEAKEREERMARWEEWNKQQEEVKKQEQELLEAQSVPLRNYLMKNVMPTLMQGINECCRIRPDDPVNFLAEYIFKNSPDI
;
A
#
# COMPACT_ATOMS: atom_id res chain seq x y z
N GLN A 1 0.68 -14.37 18.98
CA GLN A 1 2.00 -13.76 19.18
C GLN A 1 2.27 -13.40 20.63
N TYR A 2 1.51 -12.49 21.27
CA TYR A 2 1.82 -11.99 22.61
C TYR A 2 1.91 -13.06 23.71
N LEU A 3 1.12 -14.13 23.61
CA LEU A 3 1.20 -15.26 24.54
C LEU A 3 2.56 -16.01 24.50
N SER A 4 3.34 -15.92 23.42
CA SER A 4 4.65 -16.62 23.34
C SER A 4 5.74 -15.92 24.13
N SER A 5 5.57 -14.62 24.37
CA SER A 5 6.48 -13.83 25.22
C SER A 5 6.15 -13.93 26.71
N CYS A 6 4.98 -14.47 27.06
CA CYS A 6 4.56 -14.65 28.44
C CYS A 6 5.32 -15.80 29.10
N VAL A 7 5.79 -15.56 30.34
CA VAL A 7 6.46 -16.57 31.18
C VAL A 7 5.40 -17.32 31.99
N VAL A 8 5.42 -18.64 31.95
CA VAL A 8 4.45 -19.49 32.67
C VAL A 8 4.61 -19.30 34.17
N GLY A 9 3.52 -18.94 34.86
CA GLY A 9 3.46 -18.78 36.31
C GLY A 9 3.75 -17.35 36.80
N ALA A 10 4.12 -16.44 35.90
CA ALA A 10 4.47 -15.07 36.26
C ALA A 10 3.30 -14.25 36.82
N THR A 11 2.05 -14.69 36.64
CA THR A 11 0.91 -13.96 37.22
C THR A 11 0.49 -14.50 38.59
N LEU A 12 1.05 -15.64 39.02
CA LEU A 12 0.82 -16.23 40.34
C LEU A 12 1.74 -15.64 41.43
N GLU A 13 2.84 -15.01 41.04
CA GLU A 13 3.73 -14.25 41.93
C GLU A 13 3.12 -12.85 42.15
N GLY A 14 2.96 -12.45 43.42
CA GLY A 14 2.40 -11.15 43.77
C GLY A 14 3.38 -10.01 43.39
N PRO A 15 2.89 -8.75 43.24
CA PRO A 15 3.78 -7.62 42.93
C PRO A 15 4.81 -7.33 44.04
N ASP A 16 4.60 -7.86 45.25
CA ASP A 16 5.44 -7.62 46.43
C ASP A 16 6.65 -8.57 46.56
N GLU A 17 6.77 -9.62 45.73
CA GLU A 17 7.91 -10.56 45.80
C GLU A 17 9.08 -10.16 44.89
N GLU A 18 8.92 -9.17 44.00
CA GLU A 18 10.01 -8.66 43.13
C GLU A 18 10.83 -7.51 43.77
N GLU A 19 10.44 -6.96 44.93
CA GLU A 19 11.12 -5.79 45.55
C GLU A 19 11.95 -6.08 46.82
N GLU A 20 12.02 -7.32 47.34
CA GLU A 20 12.78 -7.65 48.57
C GLU A 20 14.07 -8.50 48.37
N GLU A 21 14.67 -8.53 47.19
CA GLU A 21 16.01 -9.11 47.00
C GLU A 21 16.98 -8.13 46.33
N ASP A 22 17.39 -7.08 47.05
CA ASP A 22 18.67 -6.42 46.81
C ASP A 22 19.12 -5.60 48.05
N GLU A 23 19.75 -6.28 49.01
CA GLU A 23 20.85 -5.75 49.84
C GLU A 23 21.35 -6.85 50.81
N ASN A 24 22.10 -7.83 50.28
CA ASN A 24 23.20 -8.56 50.94
C ASN A 24 23.38 -9.98 50.36
N ASP A 25 24.03 -10.14 49.22
CA ASP A 25 25.08 -11.17 49.12
C ASP A 25 26.08 -10.85 48.00
N SER A 26 27.33 -10.67 48.39
CA SER A 26 28.45 -10.57 47.45
C SER A 26 28.99 -11.97 47.20
N GLY A 27 28.47 -12.66 46.19
CA GLY A 27 28.92 -13.98 45.77
C GLY A 27 28.78 -14.16 44.27
N VAL A 28 29.91 -14.33 43.57
CA VAL A 28 29.98 -14.60 42.14
C VAL A 28 29.36 -15.97 41.84
N GLU A 29 28.17 -16.01 41.25
CA GLU A 29 27.60 -17.20 40.60
C GLU A 29 27.00 -16.88 39.22
N ASP A 30 27.15 -17.84 38.31
CA ASP A 30 26.91 -17.82 36.86
C ASP A 30 25.53 -17.28 36.41
N PRO A 31 25.43 -16.49 35.32
CA PRO A 31 24.16 -15.92 34.83
C PRO A 31 23.34 -16.90 33.98
N THR A 32 23.24 -18.18 34.34
CA THR A 32 22.58 -19.20 33.50
C THR A 32 21.45 -19.99 34.15
N ALA A 33 20.93 -19.58 35.31
CA ALA A 33 19.90 -20.35 36.02
C ALA A 33 18.70 -19.54 36.56
N SER A 34 17.90 -18.91 35.68
CA SER A 34 16.48 -18.58 35.96
C SER A 34 15.70 -18.04 34.75
N LYS A 35 15.83 -18.63 33.56
CA LYS A 35 14.85 -18.35 32.48
C LYS A 35 13.61 -19.21 32.69
N GLY A 36 12.54 -18.62 33.22
CA GLY A 36 11.22 -19.25 33.29
C GLY A 36 10.79 -19.79 31.91
N LYS A 37 10.12 -20.94 31.88
CA LYS A 37 9.69 -21.57 30.63
C LYS A 37 8.56 -20.73 30.00
N ALA A 38 8.76 -20.26 28.78
CA ALA A 38 7.70 -19.60 27.99
C ALA A 38 6.73 -20.62 27.38
N TYR A 39 5.52 -20.18 27.02
CA TYR A 39 4.52 -21.03 26.37
C TYR A 39 5.00 -21.48 24.97
N GLU A 40 4.91 -22.78 24.68
CA GLU A 40 5.13 -23.30 23.33
C GLU A 40 3.84 -23.17 22.51
N ILE A 41 3.83 -22.28 21.51
CA ILE A 41 2.65 -22.04 20.68
C ILE A 41 2.66 -22.93 19.44
N VAL A 42 1.54 -23.62 19.22
CA VAL A 42 1.25 -24.40 18.01
C VAL A 42 -0.07 -23.88 17.43
N GLY A 43 -0.16 -23.74 16.11
CA GLY A 43 -1.34 -23.12 15.47
C GLY A 43 -1.64 -23.61 14.06
N THR A 44 -2.80 -23.21 13.55
CA THR A 44 -3.24 -23.48 12.17
C THR A 44 -3.09 -22.24 11.30
N LEU A 45 -2.79 -22.44 10.01
CA LEU A 45 -2.69 -21.38 9.01
C LEU A 45 -3.88 -21.41 8.06
N SER A 46 -4.63 -20.31 7.99
CA SER A 46 -5.77 -20.14 7.07
C SER A 46 -5.35 -20.16 5.59
N LYS A 47 -4.13 -19.68 5.29
CA LYS A 47 -3.52 -19.77 3.95
C LYS A 47 -2.26 -20.64 4.03
N PRO A 48 -2.23 -21.83 3.42
CA PRO A 48 -1.10 -22.75 3.53
C PRO A 48 0.20 -22.22 2.88
N GLU A 49 0.11 -21.23 2.00
CA GLU A 49 1.25 -20.62 1.29
C GLU A 49 1.89 -19.43 2.04
N SER A 50 1.30 -19.00 3.17
CA SER A 50 1.85 -17.89 3.95
C SER A 50 3.11 -18.30 4.71
N THR A 51 4.06 -17.38 4.88
CA THR A 51 5.25 -17.59 5.73
C THR A 51 4.87 -17.95 7.16
N ASN A 52 5.49 -19.01 7.69
CA ASN A 52 5.27 -19.45 9.06
C ASN A 52 5.61 -18.31 10.05
N PRO A 53 4.71 -17.99 10.99
CA PRO A 53 4.96 -16.95 11.99
C PRO A 53 6.15 -17.33 12.87
N ARG A 54 7.07 -16.37 13.07
CA ARG A 54 8.32 -16.56 13.84
C ARG A 54 8.09 -16.98 15.30
N PHE A 55 6.89 -16.73 15.84
CA PHE A 55 6.52 -17.04 17.22
C PHE A 55 5.91 -18.43 17.41
N ALA A 56 5.49 -19.11 16.34
CA ALA A 56 4.90 -20.45 16.43
C ALA A 56 5.99 -21.52 16.30
N LYS A 57 5.99 -22.48 17.22
CA LYS A 57 6.90 -23.63 17.18
C LYS A 57 6.56 -24.55 16.02
N GLU A 58 5.26 -24.78 15.80
CA GLU A 58 4.74 -25.56 14.69
C GLU A 58 3.48 -24.91 14.12
N THR A 59 3.34 -24.95 12.79
CA THR A 59 2.15 -24.49 12.09
C THR A 59 1.63 -25.56 11.15
N TYR A 60 0.32 -25.81 11.22
CA TYR A 60 -0.34 -26.80 10.38
C TYR A 60 -1.24 -26.12 9.34
N ALA A 61 -1.20 -26.59 8.11
CA ALA A 61 -2.22 -26.24 7.12
C ALA A 61 -3.56 -26.83 7.57
N VAL A 62 -4.67 -26.10 7.38
CA VAL A 62 -6.03 -26.58 7.65
C VAL A 62 -6.31 -27.81 6.77
N SER A 63 -5.97 -28.98 7.32
CA SER A 63 -6.10 -30.33 6.76
C SER A 63 -7.27 -31.03 7.46
N PRO A 64 -7.80 -32.18 7.02
CA PRO A 64 -9.09 -32.68 7.49
C PRO A 64 -9.12 -32.85 9.02
N ARG A 65 -10.31 -32.62 9.59
CA ARG A 65 -10.63 -32.58 11.03
C ARG A 65 -9.97 -33.68 11.89
N ASP A 66 -9.71 -34.85 11.32
CA ASP A 66 -9.06 -35.97 12.02
C ASP A 66 -7.59 -35.69 12.38
N GLY A 67 -6.84 -34.99 11.52
CA GLY A 67 -5.45 -34.60 11.82
C GLY A 67 -5.36 -33.48 12.85
N LEU A 68 -6.33 -32.57 12.85
CA LEU A 68 -6.42 -31.49 13.85
C LEU A 68 -6.69 -32.05 15.24
N LEU A 69 -7.54 -33.08 15.35
CA LEU A 69 -7.88 -33.69 16.64
C LEU A 69 -6.66 -34.29 17.35
N SER A 70 -5.75 -34.97 16.63
CA SER A 70 -4.53 -35.53 17.24
C SER A 70 -3.66 -34.44 17.86
N HIS A 71 -3.50 -33.30 17.18
CA HIS A 71 -2.72 -32.17 17.70
C HIS A 71 -3.42 -31.51 18.89
N LEU A 72 -4.75 -31.36 18.85
CA LEU A 72 -5.53 -30.86 20.00
C LEU A 72 -5.44 -31.78 21.22
N LEU A 73 -5.25 -33.09 21.02
CA LEU A 73 -5.04 -34.07 22.09
C LEU A 73 -3.64 -33.98 22.72
N GLU A 74 -2.64 -33.46 22.02
CA GLU A 74 -1.30 -33.22 22.56
C GLU A 74 -1.23 -31.94 23.40
N CYS A 75 -2.00 -30.90 23.04
CA CYS A 75 -1.99 -29.61 23.74
C CYS A 75 -2.67 -29.64 25.13
N GLU A 76 -2.09 -28.97 26.13
CA GLU A 76 -2.70 -28.83 27.46
C GLU A 76 -3.74 -27.69 27.51
N ILE A 77 -3.49 -26.61 26.78
CA ILE A 77 -4.37 -25.45 26.64
C ILE A 77 -4.74 -25.30 25.16
N VAL A 78 -6.02 -25.18 24.89
CA VAL A 78 -6.58 -24.95 23.55
C VAL A 78 -7.27 -23.60 23.56
N LEU A 79 -6.87 -22.71 22.66
CA LEU A 79 -7.41 -21.36 22.54
C LEU A 79 -8.00 -21.17 21.15
N TYR A 80 -9.27 -20.76 21.08
CA TYR A 80 -9.95 -20.44 19.83
C TYR A 80 -10.43 -18.98 19.84
N ASN A 81 -10.07 -18.23 18.80
CA ASN A 81 -10.49 -16.84 18.65
C ASN A 81 -11.60 -16.69 17.61
N ILE A 82 -12.85 -16.54 18.05
CA ILE A 82 -13.97 -16.37 17.11
C ILE A 82 -14.26 -14.90 16.79
N THR A 83 -13.48 -13.94 17.32
CA THR A 83 -13.77 -12.49 17.16
C THR A 83 -13.43 -11.94 15.78
N GLU A 84 -12.47 -12.54 15.07
CA GLU A 84 -11.96 -12.06 13.78
C GLU A 84 -12.64 -12.73 12.58
N ASP A 85 -12.96 -14.03 12.68
CA ASP A 85 -13.53 -14.83 11.58
C ASP A 85 -14.69 -15.70 12.06
N ALA A 86 -15.87 -15.47 11.48
CA ALA A 86 -17.09 -16.23 11.77
C ALA A 86 -16.97 -17.72 11.40
N ASN A 87 -16.12 -18.08 10.43
CA ASN A 87 -15.94 -19.49 10.04
C ASN A 87 -15.32 -20.33 11.18
N GLN A 88 -14.56 -19.69 12.08
CA GLN A 88 -13.94 -20.38 13.21
C GLN A 88 -14.96 -20.82 14.27
N ILE A 89 -16.19 -20.32 14.24
CA ILE A 89 -17.24 -20.68 15.21
C ILE A 89 -17.60 -22.16 15.09
N GLU A 90 -17.78 -22.66 13.87
CA GLU A 90 -18.11 -24.06 13.62
C GLU A 90 -16.95 -24.97 14.04
N GLU A 91 -15.71 -24.56 13.72
CA GLU A 91 -14.51 -25.30 14.09
C GLU A 91 -14.32 -25.34 15.61
N ALA A 92 -14.44 -24.21 16.31
CA ALA A 92 -14.30 -24.13 17.76
C ALA A 92 -15.36 -25.00 18.47
N THR A 93 -16.60 -24.97 17.99
CA THR A 93 -17.69 -25.79 18.54
C THR A 93 -17.41 -27.28 18.31
N TRP A 94 -16.95 -27.65 17.11
CA TRP A 94 -16.57 -29.03 16.81
C TRP A 94 -15.38 -29.49 17.66
N ALA A 95 -14.33 -28.68 17.79
CA ALA A 95 -13.12 -28.99 18.55
C ALA A 95 -13.45 -29.23 20.03
N ALA A 96 -14.25 -28.35 20.64
CA ALA A 96 -14.71 -28.52 22.02
C ALA A 96 -15.51 -29.83 22.19
N PHE A 97 -16.36 -30.18 21.23
CA PHE A 97 -17.14 -31.41 21.29
C PHE A 97 -16.30 -32.68 21.05
N ALA A 98 -15.33 -32.62 20.14
CA ALA A 98 -14.41 -33.72 19.88
C ALA A 98 -13.50 -33.99 21.09
N LEU A 99 -12.97 -32.93 21.71
CA LEU A 99 -12.24 -33.03 22.98
C LEU A 99 -13.14 -33.58 24.09
N HIS A 100 -14.39 -33.13 24.19
CA HIS A 100 -15.32 -33.65 25.20
C HIS A 100 -15.59 -35.15 25.05
N LYS A 101 -15.70 -35.66 23.82
CA LYS A 101 -15.86 -37.10 23.56
C LYS A 101 -14.69 -37.93 24.06
N GLU A 102 -13.48 -37.39 23.98
CA GLU A 102 -12.25 -38.08 24.36
C GLU A 102 -11.83 -37.81 25.83
N ILE A 103 -12.71 -37.25 26.67
CA ILE A 103 -12.39 -36.89 28.08
C ILE A 103 -11.79 -38.05 28.89
N GLU A 104 -12.15 -39.30 28.57
CA GLU A 104 -11.64 -40.47 29.28
C GLU A 104 -10.16 -40.71 29.01
N THR A 105 -9.67 -40.34 27.82
CA THR A 105 -8.28 -40.52 27.39
C THR A 105 -7.30 -39.52 28.00
N PHE A 106 -7.81 -38.45 28.61
CA PHE A 106 -6.98 -37.37 29.13
C PHE A 106 -6.14 -37.81 30.34
N ALA A 107 -4.82 -37.79 30.18
CA ALA A 107 -3.85 -38.05 31.24
C ALA A 107 -3.68 -36.86 32.19
N LYS A 108 -3.84 -35.63 31.67
CA LYS A 108 -3.80 -34.36 32.42
C LYS A 108 -5.06 -33.55 32.16
N GLN A 109 -5.40 -32.63 33.06
CA GLN A 109 -6.52 -31.71 32.87
C GLN A 109 -6.26 -30.83 31.64
N LYS A 110 -7.21 -30.82 30.70
CA LYS A 110 -7.18 -29.94 29.53
C LYS A 110 -8.01 -28.69 29.76
N LEU A 111 -7.50 -27.58 29.26
CA LEU A 111 -8.13 -26.27 29.31
C LEU A 111 -8.57 -25.85 27.91
N PHE A 112 -9.81 -25.41 27.76
CA PHE A 112 -10.33 -24.84 26.52
C PHE A 112 -10.79 -23.40 26.77
N ILE A 113 -10.18 -22.43 26.10
CA ILE A 113 -10.51 -21.01 26.21
C ILE A 113 -11.11 -20.55 24.87
N LEU A 114 -12.34 -20.06 24.90
CA LEU A 114 -12.99 -19.42 23.77
C LEU A 114 -12.91 -17.90 23.94
N ILE A 115 -12.24 -17.22 23.02
CA ILE A 115 -12.30 -15.75 22.93
C ILE A 115 -13.54 -15.40 22.10
N SER A 116 -14.55 -14.87 22.78
CA SER A 116 -15.80 -14.38 22.21
C SER A 116 -15.83 -12.85 22.22
N THR A 117 -16.90 -12.27 21.70
CA THR A 117 -17.09 -10.82 21.57
C THR A 117 -18.19 -10.30 22.49
N ILE A 118 -18.04 -9.07 22.95
CA ILE A 118 -19.08 -8.30 23.62
C ILE A 118 -20.37 -8.14 22.78
N MET A 119 -20.34 -8.34 21.46
CA MET A 119 -21.54 -8.29 20.61
C MET A 119 -22.63 -9.31 21.00
N THR A 120 -22.28 -10.33 21.78
CA THR A 120 -23.23 -11.24 22.43
C THR A 120 -24.14 -10.55 23.46
N TRP A 121 -23.84 -9.30 23.81
CA TRP A 121 -24.63 -8.41 24.66
C TRP A 121 -25.32 -7.27 23.89
N GLY A 122 -25.10 -7.13 22.58
CA GLY A 122 -25.43 -5.91 21.82
C GLY A 122 -26.89 -5.45 21.84
N ASN A 123 -27.85 -6.29 22.23
CA ASN A 123 -29.27 -5.94 22.39
C ASN A 123 -29.79 -6.10 23.83
N SER A 124 -28.88 -6.20 24.80
CA SER A 124 -29.22 -6.31 26.22
C SER A 124 -29.81 -4.99 26.69
N LYS A 125 -30.89 -5.07 27.49
CA LYS A 125 -31.42 -3.89 28.18
C LYS A 125 -30.46 -3.51 29.30
N PRO A 126 -30.30 -2.21 29.62
CA PRO A 126 -29.45 -1.78 30.73
C PRO A 126 -29.83 -2.53 32.02
N PRO A 127 -28.86 -2.78 32.93
CA PRO A 127 -29.11 -3.50 34.17
C PRO A 127 -30.26 -2.89 34.98
N ASP A 128 -30.35 -1.56 34.95
CA ASP A 128 -31.43 -0.77 35.53
C ASP A 128 -32.12 0.11 34.47
N PRO A 129 -33.43 -0.06 34.22
CA PRO A 129 -34.18 0.80 33.31
C PRO A 129 -34.41 2.22 33.83
N GLU A 130 -34.25 2.47 35.14
CA GLU A 130 -34.37 3.82 35.73
C GLU A 130 -33.02 4.57 35.70
N ASN A 131 -31.91 3.85 35.66
CA ASN A 131 -30.57 4.43 35.53
C ASN A 131 -29.74 3.73 34.43
N PRO A 132 -29.83 4.21 33.17
CA PRO A 132 -29.10 3.63 32.05
C PRO A 132 -27.59 3.85 32.10
N GLU A 133 -27.07 4.61 33.09
CA GLU A 133 -25.64 4.86 33.24
C GLU A 133 -24.89 3.73 33.94
N ILE A 134 -25.61 2.80 34.58
CA ILE A 134 -25.01 1.68 35.30
C ILE A 134 -24.35 0.71 34.31
N PRO A 135 -23.04 0.43 34.44
CA PRO A 135 -22.35 -0.49 33.55
C PRO A 135 -22.77 -1.94 33.79
N PHE A 136 -22.72 -2.75 32.72
CA PHE A 136 -22.85 -4.19 32.82
C PHE A 136 -21.61 -4.81 33.47
N ASN A 137 -21.84 -5.80 34.32
CA ASN A 137 -20.78 -6.58 34.96
C ASN A 137 -20.80 -8.06 34.53
N ASP A 138 -19.80 -8.81 34.98
CA ASP A 138 -19.65 -10.24 34.74
C ASP A 138 -20.85 -11.09 35.21
N GLU A 139 -21.59 -10.65 36.23
CA GLU A 139 -22.70 -11.41 36.81
C GLU A 139 -23.99 -11.32 35.99
N ASP A 140 -24.19 -10.21 35.27
CA ASP A 140 -25.35 -9.95 34.43
C ASP A 140 -25.41 -10.82 33.16
N PHE A 141 -24.39 -11.66 32.95
CA PHE A 141 -24.23 -12.52 31.77
C PHE A 141 -25.44 -13.41 31.48
N ARG A 142 -26.24 -13.73 32.51
CA ARG A 142 -27.44 -14.57 32.40
C ARG A 142 -28.60 -13.87 31.70
N LYS A 143 -28.67 -12.54 31.75
CA LYS A 143 -29.78 -11.73 31.19
C LYS A 143 -29.46 -11.18 29.80
N ARG A 144 -28.27 -11.44 29.27
CA ARG A 144 -27.78 -10.87 28.00
C ARG A 144 -28.62 -11.28 26.79
N LYS A 145 -28.70 -10.39 25.81
CA LYS A 145 -29.27 -10.61 24.49
C LYS A 145 -28.26 -10.19 23.42
N SER A 146 -27.98 -11.11 22.50
CA SER A 146 -27.05 -10.86 21.40
C SER A 146 -27.67 -9.97 20.33
N HIS A 147 -26.81 -9.27 19.60
CA HIS A 147 -27.18 -8.67 18.33
C HIS A 147 -27.63 -9.78 17.34
N PRO A 148 -28.58 -9.52 16.40
CA PRO A 148 -29.08 -10.55 15.48
C PRO A 148 -27.98 -11.19 14.63
N SER A 149 -27.01 -10.41 14.19
CA SER A 149 -25.84 -10.86 13.42
C SER A 149 -24.89 -11.77 14.22
N PHE A 150 -25.02 -11.80 15.56
CA PHE A 150 -24.12 -12.52 16.48
C PHE A 150 -24.83 -13.64 17.26
N THR A 151 -25.93 -14.16 16.72
CA THR A 151 -26.68 -15.25 17.35
C THR A 151 -25.89 -16.57 17.38
N ASP A 152 -25.05 -16.83 16.39
CA ASP A 152 -24.20 -18.03 16.36
C ASP A 152 -23.11 -18.00 17.44
N TYR A 153 -22.57 -16.82 17.73
CA TYR A 153 -21.56 -16.60 18.78
C TYR A 153 -22.11 -16.98 20.15
N ILE A 154 -23.28 -16.45 20.53
CA ILE A 154 -23.90 -16.78 21.82
C ILE A 154 -24.31 -18.25 21.90
N ASN A 155 -24.67 -18.87 20.77
CA ASN A 155 -24.97 -20.30 20.72
C ASN A 155 -23.71 -21.15 20.96
N ALA A 156 -22.58 -20.79 20.33
CA ALA A 156 -21.30 -21.44 20.54
C ALA A 156 -20.83 -21.31 22.00
N GLU A 157 -20.90 -20.11 22.58
CA GLU A 157 -20.62 -19.87 24.00
C GLU A 157 -21.45 -20.77 24.92
N ARG A 158 -22.77 -20.84 24.71
CA ARG A 158 -23.66 -21.66 25.53
C ARG A 158 -23.34 -23.15 25.40
N ASN A 159 -23.00 -23.61 24.21
CA ASN A 159 -22.64 -25.00 23.97
C ASN A 159 -21.33 -25.35 24.68
N ILE A 160 -20.29 -24.52 24.53
CA ILE A 160 -18.98 -24.73 25.15
C ILE A 160 -19.08 -24.66 26.69
N ALA A 161 -19.80 -23.68 27.23
CA ALA A 161 -20.05 -23.58 28.68
C ALA A 161 -20.74 -24.83 29.26
N ARG A 162 -21.65 -25.46 28.50
CA ARG A 162 -22.31 -26.70 28.93
C ARG A 162 -21.32 -27.85 29.00
N LEU A 163 -20.41 -27.96 28.03
CA LEU A 163 -19.43 -29.05 27.98
C LEU A 163 -18.49 -29.03 29.20
N GLY A 164 -18.00 -27.86 29.62
CA GLY A 164 -17.12 -27.76 30.80
C GLY A 164 -17.81 -27.96 32.15
N LYS A 165 -19.14 -27.98 32.21
CA LYS A 165 -19.88 -28.33 33.45
C LYS A 165 -19.93 -29.84 33.71
N THR A 166 -19.70 -30.66 32.68
CA THR A 166 -19.81 -32.13 32.76
C THR A 166 -18.73 -32.73 33.68
N ASN A 167 -17.46 -32.36 33.50
CA ASN A 167 -16.35 -32.88 34.30
C ASN A 167 -15.19 -31.87 34.44
N LYS A 168 -15.38 -30.90 35.36
CA LYS A 168 -14.40 -29.83 35.63
C LYS A 168 -12.99 -30.31 35.98
N LYS A 169 -12.83 -31.54 36.51
CA LYS A 169 -11.51 -32.06 36.94
C LYS A 169 -10.64 -32.51 35.77
N LYS A 170 -11.25 -32.92 34.65
CA LYS A 170 -10.53 -33.38 33.46
C LYS A 170 -10.58 -32.39 32.30
N PHE A 171 -11.68 -31.66 32.17
CA PHE A 171 -11.89 -30.71 31.07
C PHE A 171 -12.56 -29.45 31.60
N SER A 172 -11.83 -28.33 31.55
CA SER A 172 -12.31 -27.01 31.95
C SER A 172 -12.49 -26.13 30.72
N THR A 173 -13.63 -25.45 30.64
CA THR A 173 -13.93 -24.51 29.55
C THR A 173 -14.14 -23.12 30.12
N TYR A 174 -13.48 -22.13 29.52
CA TYR A 174 -13.63 -20.72 29.84
C TYR A 174 -14.04 -19.94 28.59
N ILE A 175 -14.87 -18.94 28.79
CA ILE A 175 -15.33 -18.01 27.75
C ILE A 175 -14.85 -16.65 28.18
N VAL A 176 -13.98 -16.05 27.37
CA VAL A 176 -13.48 -14.69 27.58
C VAL A 176 -14.19 -13.81 26.56
N ALA A 177 -15.07 -12.93 27.03
CA ALA A 177 -15.76 -11.98 26.17
C ALA A 177 -14.91 -10.71 26.07
N SER A 178 -14.21 -10.55 24.95
CA SER A 178 -13.37 -9.38 24.73
C SER A 178 -14.19 -8.19 24.26
N GLY A 179 -13.83 -7.01 24.76
CA GLY A 179 -14.15 -5.74 24.11
C GLY A 179 -13.58 -5.68 22.69
N HIS A 180 -13.87 -4.59 21.98
CA HIS A 180 -13.29 -4.38 20.66
C HIS A 180 -11.78 -4.21 20.79
N GLN A 181 -11.04 -5.08 20.12
CA GLN A 181 -9.60 -5.19 20.27
C GLN A 181 -8.89 -4.06 19.51
N TYR A 182 -7.91 -3.43 20.17
CA TYR A 182 -7.02 -2.43 19.56
C TYR A 182 -5.54 -2.67 19.95
N GLY A 183 -4.64 -1.99 19.25
CA GLY A 183 -3.19 -2.16 19.38
C GLY A 183 -2.55 -2.99 18.26
N ALA A 184 -1.29 -2.71 17.97
CA ALA A 184 -0.42 -3.38 16.97
C ALA A 184 -0.90 -3.37 15.50
N GLU A 185 -1.86 -4.21 15.11
CA GLU A 185 -2.34 -4.32 13.71
C GLU A 185 -3.70 -3.63 13.47
N GLU A 186 -4.37 -3.30 14.58
CA GLU A 186 -5.56 -2.45 14.77
C GLU A 186 -6.88 -2.80 14.06
N GLY A 187 -7.28 -4.07 14.10
CA GLY A 187 -8.65 -4.59 13.97
C GLY A 187 -9.77 -3.63 13.47
N LEU A 188 -10.61 -3.13 14.40
CA LEU A 188 -11.78 -2.30 14.05
C LEU A 188 -11.41 -0.86 13.67
N PHE A 189 -10.43 -0.27 14.35
CA PHE A 189 -10.06 1.14 14.17
C PHE A 189 -9.12 1.39 12.99
N HIS A 190 -8.60 0.33 12.35
CA HIS A 190 -7.70 0.40 11.21
C HIS A 190 -8.23 1.31 10.10
N TYR A 191 -9.54 1.27 9.84
CA TYR A 191 -10.19 2.13 8.85
C TYR A 191 -9.91 3.62 9.13
N PHE A 192 -10.11 4.07 10.37
CA PHE A 192 -9.86 5.46 10.76
C PHE A 192 -8.37 5.79 10.72
N PHE A 193 -7.51 4.91 11.23
CA PHE A 193 -6.06 5.12 11.20
C PHE A 193 -5.53 5.22 9.76
N LYS A 194 -6.00 4.36 8.85
CA LYS A 194 -5.63 4.36 7.44
C LYS A 194 -6.09 5.65 6.74
N MET A 195 -7.33 6.08 6.96
CA MET A 195 -7.81 7.34 6.38
C MET A 195 -7.03 8.55 6.91
N CYS A 196 -6.77 8.60 8.23
CA CYS A 196 -5.93 9.64 8.83
C CYS A 196 -4.54 9.67 8.22
N TRP A 197 -3.94 8.49 8.02
CA TRP A 197 -2.60 8.34 7.50
C TRP A 197 -2.47 8.80 6.05
N LEU A 198 -3.44 8.44 5.20
CA LEU A 198 -3.46 8.83 3.79
C LEU A 198 -3.73 10.33 3.60
N GLY A 199 -4.49 10.94 4.51
CA GLY A 199 -4.76 12.38 4.50
C GLY A 199 -5.60 12.86 3.31
N GLU A 200 -6.33 11.96 2.66
CA GLU A 200 -7.16 12.25 1.48
C GLU A 200 -8.41 13.08 1.82
N THR A 201 -8.89 12.98 3.05
CA THR A 201 -10.10 13.67 3.53
C THR A 201 -9.76 14.77 4.53
N PRO A 202 -10.31 16.00 4.36
CA PRO A 202 -10.04 17.12 5.25
C PRO A 202 -10.66 16.97 6.65
N ALA A 203 -11.66 16.11 6.79
CA ALA A 203 -12.29 15.73 8.06
C ALA A 203 -12.59 14.23 8.05
N ILE A 204 -12.52 13.59 9.21
CA ILE A 204 -12.80 12.15 9.36
C ILE A 204 -14.27 11.95 9.73
N PRO A 205 -14.98 11.05 9.04
CA PRO A 205 -16.39 10.79 9.30
C PRO A 205 -16.58 10.06 10.63
N VAL A 206 -17.47 10.60 11.46
CA VAL A 206 -18.05 9.94 12.63
C VAL A 206 -19.46 9.49 12.24
N PHE A 207 -19.71 8.19 12.26
CA PHE A 207 -20.98 7.64 11.80
C PHE A 207 -22.09 7.81 12.85
N GLY A 208 -23.16 8.52 12.49
CA GLY A 208 -24.25 8.87 13.39
C GLY A 208 -23.89 10.01 14.36
N ASP A 209 -24.48 9.99 15.55
CA ASP A 209 -24.33 11.07 16.52
C ASP A 209 -22.98 11.04 17.25
N GLY A 210 -22.27 9.89 17.22
CA GLY A 210 -20.98 9.68 17.87
C GLY A 210 -21.03 9.42 19.38
N ASN A 211 -22.20 9.59 20.02
CA ASN A 211 -22.39 9.46 21.47
C ASN A 211 -22.43 8.02 22.00
N ASN A 212 -22.20 7.03 21.14
CA ASN A 212 -22.25 5.63 21.53
C ASN A 212 -20.94 5.22 22.21
N ILE A 213 -21.05 4.53 23.34
CA ILE A 213 -19.89 4.07 24.12
C ILE A 213 -19.47 2.69 23.61
N ILE A 214 -18.20 2.59 23.26
CA ILE A 214 -17.61 1.39 22.68
C ILE A 214 -16.67 0.77 23.70
N PRO A 215 -17.01 -0.40 24.28
CA PRO A 215 -16.08 -1.10 25.15
C PRO A 215 -14.91 -1.66 24.33
N THR A 216 -13.70 -1.31 24.73
CA THR A 216 -12.46 -1.66 24.02
C THR A 216 -11.51 -2.44 24.92
N ILE A 217 -10.54 -3.14 24.33
CA ILE A 217 -9.43 -3.77 25.07
C ILE A 217 -8.14 -3.77 24.25
N HIS A 218 -7.03 -3.44 24.88
CA HIS A 218 -5.73 -3.56 24.22
C HIS A 218 -5.31 -5.04 24.05
N ILE A 219 -4.75 -5.40 22.90
CA ILE A 219 -4.38 -6.79 22.57
C ILE A 219 -3.39 -7.40 23.57
N ARG A 220 -2.45 -6.59 24.10
CA ARG A 220 -1.50 -7.08 25.12
C ARG A 220 -2.21 -7.36 26.45
N ASP A 221 -3.16 -6.52 26.84
CA ASP A 221 -3.91 -6.69 28.08
C ASP A 221 -4.84 -7.90 27.97
N LEU A 222 -5.48 -8.10 26.81
CA LEU A 222 -6.23 -9.33 26.53
C LEU A 222 -5.34 -10.58 26.65
N ALA A 223 -4.10 -10.54 26.16
CA ALA A 223 -3.17 -11.66 26.31
C ALA A 223 -2.84 -11.96 27.78
N VAL A 224 -2.65 -10.91 28.60
CA VAL A 224 -2.40 -11.06 30.04
C VAL A 224 -3.64 -11.60 30.77
N VAL A 225 -4.85 -11.17 30.39
CA VAL A 225 -6.10 -11.75 30.91
C VAL A 225 -6.20 -13.24 30.58
N LEU A 226 -5.88 -13.63 29.34
CA LEU A 226 -5.91 -15.03 28.91
C LEU A 226 -4.88 -15.89 29.65
N GLN A 227 -3.70 -15.33 29.89
CA GLN A 227 -2.67 -15.96 30.71
C GLN A 227 -3.19 -16.17 32.14
N ASN A 228 -3.78 -15.15 32.76
CA ASN A 228 -4.35 -15.26 34.10
C ASN A 228 -5.46 -16.31 34.18
N VAL A 229 -6.35 -16.37 33.20
CA VAL A 229 -7.39 -17.42 33.11
C VAL A 229 -6.76 -18.82 33.02
N ALA A 230 -5.66 -18.96 32.28
CA ALA A 230 -4.96 -20.23 32.15
C ALA A 230 -4.26 -20.69 33.43
N GLU A 231 -3.67 -19.75 34.17
CA GLU A 231 -2.89 -20.01 35.39
C GLU A 231 -3.78 -20.15 36.63
N HIS A 232 -4.66 -19.18 36.88
CA HIS A 232 -5.51 -19.12 38.08
C HIS A 232 -6.71 -20.07 38.01
N ARG A 233 -7.17 -20.40 36.80
CA ARG A 233 -8.31 -21.30 36.54
C ARG A 233 -9.54 -20.95 37.40
N PRO A 234 -10.17 -19.79 37.13
CA PRO A 234 -11.22 -19.26 37.99
C PRO A 234 -12.40 -20.22 38.15
N ASP A 235 -13.14 -20.09 39.25
CA ASP A 235 -14.37 -20.88 39.46
C ASP A 235 -15.50 -20.46 38.50
N PHE A 236 -15.44 -19.21 38.04
CA PHE A 236 -16.38 -18.60 37.12
C PHE A 236 -15.94 -18.81 35.66
N GLN A 237 -16.83 -19.36 34.84
CA GLN A 237 -16.51 -19.79 33.47
C GLN A 237 -16.57 -18.67 32.43
N TYR A 238 -17.13 -17.51 32.77
CA TYR A 238 -17.34 -16.40 31.84
C TYR A 238 -16.58 -15.18 32.35
N VAL A 239 -15.61 -14.68 31.61
CA VAL A 239 -14.76 -13.56 32.02
C VAL A 239 -14.95 -12.43 31.03
N LEU A 240 -15.31 -11.25 31.50
CA LEU A 240 -15.39 -10.03 30.70
C LEU A 240 -14.01 -9.37 30.64
N ALA A 241 -13.47 -9.21 29.44
CA ALA A 241 -12.17 -8.59 29.21
C ALA A 241 -12.35 -7.29 28.43
N VAL A 242 -12.47 -6.19 29.17
CA VAL A 242 -12.68 -4.82 28.65
C VAL A 242 -11.82 -3.87 29.49
N ASP A 243 -11.34 -2.78 28.91
CA ASP A 243 -10.63 -1.74 29.65
C ASP A 243 -11.61 -0.93 30.53
N THR A 244 -11.09 -0.08 31.41
CA THR A 244 -11.93 0.72 32.31
C THR A 244 -12.50 1.97 31.65
N SER A 245 -12.01 2.28 30.45
CA SER A 245 -12.40 3.46 29.69
C SER A 245 -13.83 3.37 29.14
N MET A 246 -14.59 4.45 29.29
CA MET A 246 -15.95 4.59 28.75
C MET A 246 -16.01 5.67 27.67
N HIS A 247 -15.10 5.59 26.70
CA HIS A 247 -15.03 6.58 25.61
C HIS A 247 -16.17 6.42 24.60
N THR A 248 -16.63 7.55 24.11
CA THR A 248 -17.57 7.62 22.98
C THR A 248 -16.84 7.38 21.65
N LEU A 249 -17.57 6.95 20.62
CA LEU A 249 -17.01 6.81 19.27
C LEU A 249 -16.43 8.16 18.79
N GLU A 250 -17.10 9.27 19.10
CA GLU A 250 -16.62 10.61 18.77
C GLU A 250 -15.26 10.91 19.43
N GLU A 251 -15.10 10.65 20.73
CA GLU A 251 -13.83 10.86 21.44
C GLU A 251 -12.71 10.01 20.85
N LEU A 252 -12.97 8.73 20.55
CA LEU A 252 -11.97 7.84 19.95
C LEU A 252 -11.53 8.36 18.58
N VAL A 253 -12.48 8.70 17.70
CA VAL A 253 -12.18 9.20 16.35
C VAL A 253 -11.51 10.58 16.42
N LYS A 254 -11.93 11.45 17.33
CA LYS A 254 -11.30 12.77 17.57
C LYS A 254 -9.87 12.62 18.05
N CYS A 255 -9.60 11.68 18.95
CA CYS A 255 -8.25 11.39 19.43
C CYS A 255 -7.34 10.90 18.30
N ILE A 256 -7.82 9.95 17.49
CA ILE A 256 -7.07 9.45 16.32
C ILE A 256 -6.83 10.59 15.30
N SER A 257 -7.86 11.39 15.02
CA SER A 257 -7.80 12.53 14.10
C SER A 257 -6.78 13.58 14.55
N LYS A 258 -6.75 13.92 15.84
CA LYS A 258 -5.80 14.90 16.39
C LYS A 258 -4.34 14.45 16.32
N ASN A 259 -4.08 13.15 16.52
CA ASN A 259 -2.72 12.63 16.62
C ASN A 259 -2.13 12.17 15.28
N ILE A 260 -2.96 11.70 14.34
CA ILE A 260 -2.51 11.15 13.05
C ILE A 260 -3.06 11.96 11.88
N GLY A 261 -4.31 12.42 11.99
CA GLY A 261 -5.05 13.04 10.90
C GLY A 261 -5.04 14.57 10.90
N PRO A 262 -6.02 15.19 10.22
CA PRO A 262 -6.16 16.64 10.12
C PRO A 262 -6.73 17.31 11.39
N GLY A 263 -7.04 16.55 12.44
CA GLY A 263 -7.65 17.07 13.68
C GLY A 263 -9.14 17.42 13.59
N LYS A 264 -9.75 17.36 12.41
CA LYS A 264 -11.17 17.66 12.16
C LYS A 264 -11.97 16.38 12.04
N ILE A 265 -13.21 16.43 12.54
CA ILE A 265 -14.19 15.36 12.48
C ILE A 265 -15.49 15.90 11.86
N GLU A 266 -16.23 15.07 11.16
CA GLU A 266 -17.52 15.42 10.56
C GLU A 266 -18.54 14.33 10.87
N LYS A 267 -19.73 14.71 11.36
CA LYS A 267 -20.80 13.76 11.66
C LYS A 267 -21.55 13.43 10.38
N VAL A 268 -21.61 12.14 10.05
CA VAL A 268 -22.19 11.63 8.80
C VAL A 268 -23.33 10.67 9.13
N PRO A 269 -24.46 10.67 8.40
CA PRO A 269 -25.55 9.75 8.68
C PRO A 269 -25.10 8.29 8.62
N LYS A 270 -25.76 7.43 9.43
CA LYS A 270 -25.41 6.00 9.55
C LYS A 270 -25.49 5.24 8.21
N GLU A 271 -26.33 5.71 7.30
CA GLU A 271 -26.53 5.10 5.97
C GLU A 271 -25.27 5.18 5.11
N ASP A 272 -24.49 6.26 5.24
CA ASP A 272 -23.27 6.46 4.46
C ASP A 272 -22.15 5.52 4.90
N ALA A 273 -22.20 5.01 6.14
CA ALA A 273 -21.27 3.99 6.61
C ALA A 273 -21.35 2.72 5.75
N PHE A 274 -22.55 2.38 5.24
CA PHE A 274 -22.77 1.22 4.37
C PHE A 274 -22.30 1.42 2.93
N LEU A 275 -22.01 2.66 2.51
CA LEU A 275 -21.43 2.96 1.20
C LEU A 275 -19.93 2.67 1.18
N SER A 276 -19.28 2.62 2.34
CA SER A 276 -17.86 2.32 2.44
C SER A 276 -17.59 0.85 2.06
N LYS A 277 -16.71 0.63 1.08
CA LYS A 277 -16.32 -0.73 0.66
C LYS A 277 -15.30 -1.37 1.59
N GLU A 278 -14.65 -0.58 2.43
CA GLU A 278 -13.57 -1.05 3.32
C GLU A 278 -14.09 -1.64 4.64
N LEU A 279 -15.31 -1.30 5.06
CA LEU A 279 -15.92 -1.82 6.29
C LEU A 279 -16.88 -2.95 5.99
N THR A 280 -16.71 -4.07 6.70
CA THR A 280 -17.66 -5.18 6.66
C THR A 280 -18.90 -4.87 7.49
N GLN A 281 -20.02 -5.53 7.20
CA GLN A 281 -21.26 -5.38 7.98
C GLN A 281 -21.04 -5.69 9.47
N MET A 282 -20.20 -6.68 9.79
CA MET A 282 -19.86 -7.03 11.16
C MET A 282 -19.13 -5.90 11.89
N GLN A 283 -18.21 -5.22 11.22
CA GLN A 283 -17.49 -4.06 11.76
C GLN A 283 -18.42 -2.84 11.96
N LEU A 284 -19.36 -2.62 11.03
CA LEU A 284 -20.37 -1.56 11.19
C LEU A 284 -21.27 -1.82 12.40
N ASP A 285 -21.76 -3.05 12.56
CA ASP A 285 -22.55 -3.45 13.74
C ASP A 285 -21.75 -3.23 15.04
N MET A 286 -20.44 -3.53 15.03
CA MET A 286 -19.53 -3.28 16.15
C MET A 286 -19.35 -1.78 16.46
N LEU A 287 -19.25 -0.92 15.44
CA LEU A 287 -19.12 0.53 15.61
C LEU A 287 -20.38 1.19 16.14
N PHE A 288 -21.57 0.63 15.90
CA PHE A 288 -22.85 1.17 16.37
C PHE A 288 -23.27 0.66 17.75
N VAL A 289 -22.43 -0.15 18.40
CA VAL A 289 -22.65 -0.58 19.78
C VAL A 289 -22.67 0.62 20.71
N ASN A 290 -23.63 0.62 21.63
CA ASN A 290 -23.66 1.50 22.78
C ASN A 290 -23.80 0.67 24.05
N MET A 291 -22.68 0.37 24.70
CA MET A 291 -22.65 -0.43 25.93
C MET A 291 -21.62 0.12 26.90
N ARG A 292 -22.00 0.21 28.18
CA ARG A 292 -21.09 0.49 29.29
C ARG A 292 -20.80 -0.82 29.99
N MET A 293 -19.53 -1.18 30.13
CA MET A 293 -19.10 -2.45 30.71
C MET A 293 -17.96 -2.19 31.68
N GLU A 294 -17.95 -2.91 32.80
CA GLU A 294 -16.85 -2.86 33.75
C GLU A 294 -16.42 -4.29 34.14
N PRO A 295 -15.13 -4.64 33.98
CA PRO A 295 -14.63 -5.99 34.25
C PRO A 295 -14.35 -6.20 35.75
N PHE A 296 -15.41 -6.29 36.56
CA PHE A 296 -15.28 -6.42 38.02
C PHE A 296 -14.45 -7.65 38.43
N TYR A 297 -14.67 -8.80 37.78
CA TYR A 297 -13.98 -10.04 38.13
C TYR A 297 -12.48 -9.98 37.87
N VAL A 298 -12.08 -9.36 36.76
CA VAL A 298 -10.68 -9.24 36.35
C VAL A 298 -9.92 -8.30 37.27
N LYS A 299 -10.52 -7.17 37.65
CA LYS A 299 -9.90 -6.19 38.55
C LYS A 299 -9.65 -6.75 39.95
N GLU A 300 -10.61 -7.48 40.51
CA GLU A 300 -10.50 -7.95 41.90
C GLU A 300 -9.65 -9.22 42.05
N ASN A 301 -9.66 -10.11 41.04
CA ASN A 301 -9.12 -11.46 41.20
C ASN A 301 -7.84 -11.74 40.42
N PHE A 302 -7.45 -10.89 39.46
CA PHE A 302 -6.24 -11.09 38.66
C PHE A 302 -5.19 -10.02 38.94
N ASN A 303 -3.94 -10.45 39.05
CA ASN A 303 -2.79 -9.56 39.12
C ASN A 303 -2.35 -9.23 37.68
N ILE A 304 -2.71 -8.04 37.20
CA ILE A 304 -2.46 -7.59 35.83
C ILE A 304 -1.63 -6.31 35.86
N LYS A 305 -0.44 -6.36 35.25
CA LYS A 305 0.33 -5.17 34.88
C LYS A 305 -0.29 -4.62 33.58
N TRP A 306 -1.29 -3.74 33.71
CA TRP A 306 -2.02 -3.18 32.58
C TRP A 306 -1.12 -2.28 31.73
N VAL A 307 -1.23 -2.43 30.41
CA VAL A 307 -0.59 -1.54 29.43
C VAL A 307 -1.50 -0.35 29.14
N ALA A 308 -2.82 -0.58 29.02
CA ALA A 308 -3.77 0.46 28.65
C ALA A 308 -5.08 0.43 29.46
N GLU A 309 -4.99 0.42 30.80
CA GLU A 309 -6.17 0.40 31.68
C GLU A 309 -7.13 1.58 31.43
N ALA A 310 -6.57 2.76 31.20
CA ALA A 310 -7.28 4.01 30.91
C ALA A 310 -7.78 4.09 29.45
N GLY A 311 -7.56 3.06 28.63
CA GLY A 311 -8.06 2.97 27.26
C GLY A 311 -7.17 3.60 26.19
N LEU A 312 -7.73 3.69 24.98
CA LEU A 312 -7.04 4.16 23.77
C LEU A 312 -6.69 5.66 23.82
N VAL A 313 -7.54 6.50 24.40
CA VAL A 313 -7.39 7.97 24.31
C VAL A 313 -6.13 8.43 25.06
N GLU A 314 -5.93 7.93 26.27
CA GLU A 314 -4.77 8.28 27.10
C GLU A 314 -3.46 7.64 26.57
N ASN A 315 -3.55 6.44 25.98
CA ASN A 315 -2.38 5.67 25.54
C ASN A 315 -2.11 5.75 24.03
N ILE A 316 -2.71 6.73 23.35
CA ILE A 316 -2.68 6.85 21.89
C ILE A 316 -1.26 6.95 21.32
N ALA A 317 -0.33 7.61 22.03
CA ALA A 317 1.05 7.77 21.58
C ALA A 317 1.78 6.42 21.45
N GLN A 318 1.61 5.53 22.44
CA GLN A 318 2.16 4.19 22.41
C GLN A 318 1.48 3.36 21.31
N VAL A 319 0.15 3.42 21.21
CA VAL A 319 -0.62 2.68 20.21
C VAL A 319 -0.19 3.06 18.78
N ILE A 320 -0.01 4.35 18.50
CA ILE A 320 0.51 4.82 17.20
C ILE A 320 1.90 4.28 16.90
N MET A 321 2.77 4.22 17.91
CA MET A 321 4.12 3.66 17.74
C MET A 321 4.06 2.17 17.42
N GLU A 322 3.22 1.41 18.13
CA GLU A 322 2.99 -0.01 17.85
C GLU A 322 2.41 -0.23 16.45
N TYR A 323 1.47 0.61 16.04
CA TYR A 323 0.87 0.59 14.70
C TYR A 323 1.92 0.80 13.60
N LYS A 324 2.75 1.86 13.76
CA LYS A 324 3.83 2.17 12.82
C LYS A 324 4.83 1.02 12.70
N GLN A 325 5.25 0.45 13.82
CA GLN A 325 6.23 -0.64 13.85
C GLN A 325 5.68 -1.92 13.23
N THR A 326 4.46 -2.31 13.55
CA THR A 326 3.89 -3.60 13.12
C THR A 326 3.60 -3.60 11.62
N ARG A 327 3.12 -2.46 11.09
CA ARG A 327 2.85 -2.29 9.65
C ARG A 327 4.08 -1.87 8.84
N GLY A 328 5.20 -1.58 9.49
CA GLY A 328 6.41 -1.06 8.83
C GLY A 328 6.25 0.35 8.25
N LEU A 329 5.29 1.13 8.77
CA LEU A 329 5.00 2.48 8.33
C LEU A 329 6.03 3.44 8.92
N MET A 330 7.10 3.68 8.16
CA MET A 330 8.14 4.63 8.55
C MET A 330 8.17 5.79 7.55
N PRO A 331 8.09 7.05 8.02
CA PRO A 331 8.13 8.21 7.14
C PRO A 331 9.45 8.25 6.39
N LEU A 332 9.38 8.30 5.06
CA LEU A 332 10.57 8.38 4.22
C LEU A 332 10.88 9.85 3.94
N LYS A 333 12.01 10.33 4.45
CA LYS A 333 12.42 11.73 4.36
C LYS A 333 13.66 11.84 3.48
N VAL A 334 13.52 12.50 2.35
CA VAL A 334 14.58 12.60 1.34
C VAL A 334 14.89 14.06 1.05
N CYS A 335 16.17 14.41 1.01
CA CYS A 335 16.64 15.72 0.56
C CYS A 335 17.42 15.58 -0.74
N ILE A 336 17.06 16.38 -1.76
CA ILE A 336 17.77 16.40 -3.05
C ILE A 336 18.50 17.72 -3.18
N HIS A 337 19.83 17.63 -3.17
CA HIS A 337 20.74 18.74 -3.36
C HIS A 337 21.38 18.69 -4.76
N GLY A 338 21.81 19.83 -5.28
CA GLY A 338 22.56 19.89 -6.55
C GLY A 338 22.37 21.19 -7.34
N PRO A 339 23.12 21.40 -8.43
CA PRO A 339 23.15 22.66 -9.16
C PRO A 339 21.83 22.91 -9.92
N PRO A 340 21.46 24.18 -10.18
CA PRO A 340 20.28 24.49 -10.99
C PRO A 340 20.40 23.86 -12.38
N GLY A 341 19.28 23.38 -12.94
CA GLY A 341 19.24 22.74 -14.27
C GLY A 341 19.65 21.26 -14.30
N SER A 342 20.00 20.66 -13.16
CA SER A 342 20.33 19.23 -13.05
C SER A 342 19.11 18.29 -13.10
N GLY A 343 17.88 18.84 -13.02
CA GLY A 343 16.64 18.07 -13.04
C GLY A 343 16.18 17.57 -11.66
N LYS A 344 16.63 18.21 -10.57
CA LYS A 344 16.20 17.90 -9.18
C LYS A 344 14.67 17.81 -9.05
N SER A 345 13.94 18.83 -9.50
CA SER A 345 12.49 18.87 -9.41
C SER A 345 11.81 17.74 -10.19
N THR A 346 12.42 17.26 -11.28
CA THR A 346 11.90 16.12 -12.04
C THR A 346 12.07 14.82 -11.26
N ILE A 347 13.27 14.59 -10.72
CA ILE A 347 13.59 13.42 -9.87
C ILE A 347 12.73 13.43 -8.61
N ALA A 348 12.61 14.58 -7.95
CA ALA A 348 11.79 14.75 -6.76
C ALA A 348 10.33 14.39 -7.02
N LYS A 349 9.74 14.90 -8.11
CA LYS A 349 8.35 14.58 -8.50
C LYS A 349 8.16 13.11 -8.84
N GLU A 350 9.12 12.47 -9.49
CA GLU A 350 9.06 11.05 -9.83
C GLU A 350 9.16 10.16 -8.58
N LEU A 351 10.03 10.52 -7.64
CA LEU A 351 10.14 9.86 -6.34
C LEU A 351 8.88 10.05 -5.50
N CYS A 352 8.31 11.27 -5.45
CA CYS A 352 7.04 11.52 -4.77
C CYS A 352 5.91 10.66 -5.32
N LYS A 353 5.84 10.44 -6.65
CA LYS A 353 4.85 9.55 -7.26
C LYS A 353 5.09 8.09 -6.91
N HIS A 354 6.34 7.63 -6.97
CA HIS A 354 6.67 6.23 -6.70
C HIS A 354 6.43 5.84 -5.23
N TYR A 355 6.80 6.73 -4.30
CA TYR A 355 6.70 6.48 -2.85
C TYR A 355 5.45 7.07 -2.20
N LYS A 356 4.60 7.79 -2.95
CA LYS A 356 3.45 8.56 -2.44
C LYS A 356 3.85 9.49 -1.29
N LEU A 357 4.83 10.36 -1.55
CA LEU A 357 5.36 11.33 -0.58
C LEU A 357 4.95 12.76 -0.94
N HIS A 358 5.02 13.66 0.04
CA HIS A 358 4.80 15.07 -0.17
C HIS A 358 6.01 15.73 -0.82
N TYR A 359 5.77 16.34 -1.99
CA TYR A 359 6.76 17.19 -2.65
C TYR A 359 6.78 18.55 -1.98
N ILE A 360 7.90 18.91 -1.36
CA ILE A 360 8.06 20.19 -0.67
C ILE A 360 8.92 21.11 -1.53
N TRP A 361 8.28 22.13 -2.11
CA TRP A 361 8.94 23.22 -2.81
C TRP A 361 8.63 24.55 -2.15
N ILE A 362 9.67 25.36 -1.93
CA ILE A 362 9.61 26.62 -1.17
C ILE A 362 8.40 27.48 -1.58
N ASN A 363 8.23 27.75 -2.88
CA ASN A 363 7.18 28.65 -3.35
C ASN A 363 5.77 28.08 -3.18
N ASP A 364 5.61 26.75 -3.28
CA ASP A 364 4.32 26.10 -3.03
C ASP A 364 3.97 26.19 -1.55
N VAL A 365 4.94 25.93 -0.65
CA VAL A 365 4.74 26.01 0.80
C VAL A 365 4.37 27.43 1.24
N ILE A 366 5.04 28.44 0.67
CA ILE A 366 4.71 29.83 0.99
C ILE A 366 3.30 30.18 0.49
N SER A 367 2.94 29.77 -0.72
CA SER A 367 1.63 30.05 -1.29
C SER A 367 0.51 29.36 -0.50
N GLU A 368 0.75 28.12 -0.08
CA GLU A 368 -0.16 27.34 0.77
C GLU A 368 -0.34 28.00 2.13
N LYS A 369 0.76 28.39 2.81
CA LYS A 369 0.69 29.08 4.10
C LYS A 369 -0.07 30.41 3.99
N ILE A 370 0.13 31.16 2.91
CA ILE A 370 -0.64 32.39 2.66
C ILE A 370 -2.12 32.08 2.48
N ALA A 371 -2.47 31.05 1.70
CA ALA A 371 -3.86 30.65 1.48
C ALA A 371 -4.54 30.18 2.78
N ASP A 372 -3.83 29.42 3.62
CA ASP A 372 -4.33 28.96 4.91
C ASP A 372 -4.60 30.15 5.84
N LEU A 373 -3.66 31.10 5.92
CA LEU A 373 -3.83 32.33 6.69
C LEU A 373 -4.99 33.18 6.15
N GLU A 374 -5.13 33.31 4.83
CA GLU A 374 -6.27 34.01 4.21
C GLU A 374 -7.61 33.32 4.53
N GLN A 375 -7.65 31.99 4.56
CA GLN A 375 -8.86 31.25 4.91
C GLN A 375 -9.24 31.42 6.38
N ILE A 376 -8.25 31.44 7.29
CA ILE A 376 -8.47 31.71 8.71
C ILE A 376 -9.06 33.12 8.89
N VAL A 377 -8.52 34.11 8.18
CA VAL A 377 -9.01 35.50 8.21
C VAL A 377 -10.40 35.65 7.57
N ALA A 378 -10.68 34.93 6.49
CA ALA A 378 -11.98 34.98 5.82
C ALA A 378 -13.12 34.41 6.68
N LYS A 379 -12.86 33.33 7.43
CA LYS A 379 -13.83 32.73 8.36
C LYS A 379 -14.26 33.69 9.48
N GLU A 380 -13.37 34.61 9.87
CA GLU A 380 -13.71 35.65 10.83
C GLU A 380 -14.62 36.73 10.22
N ALA A 381 -14.38 37.14 8.97
CA ALA A 381 -15.24 38.09 8.29
C ALA A 381 -16.68 37.57 8.13
N ASP A 382 -16.85 36.27 7.85
CA ASP A 382 -18.16 35.61 7.82
C ASP A 382 -18.81 35.49 9.21
N ARG A 383 -18.03 35.31 10.29
CA ARG A 383 -18.53 35.35 11.68
C ARG A 383 -19.02 36.75 12.08
N VAL A 384 -18.38 37.82 11.57
CA VAL A 384 -18.72 39.22 11.90
C VAL A 384 -19.91 39.77 11.10
N GLU A 385 -20.20 39.27 9.89
CA GLU A 385 -21.31 39.78 9.04
C GLU A 385 -22.66 39.01 9.14
N GLY A 386 -22.75 37.97 9.98
CA GLY A 386 -24.04 37.50 10.51
C GLY A 386 -24.48 36.10 10.08
N LYS A 387 -24.49 35.18 11.06
CA LYS A 387 -25.48 34.12 11.30
C LYS A 387 -25.16 33.49 12.65
N GLU A 388 -25.88 33.92 13.69
CA GLU A 388 -26.03 33.16 14.93
C GLU A 388 -26.73 31.84 14.58
N GLY A 389 -25.95 30.76 14.47
CA GLY A 389 -26.42 29.39 14.45
C GLY A 389 -25.80 28.70 15.66
N GLU A 390 -26.65 28.19 16.54
CA GLU A 390 -26.32 27.60 17.84
C GLU A 390 -25.39 26.38 17.72
N GLU A 391 -24.57 26.21 18.78
CA GLU A 391 -23.76 25.04 19.16
C GLU A 391 -22.31 24.96 18.65
N GLU A 392 -21.37 25.50 19.44
CA GLU A 392 -20.10 24.86 19.86
C GLU A 392 -19.41 25.74 20.95
N GLU A 393 -19.88 25.65 22.21
CA GLU A 393 -19.48 26.55 23.33
C GLU A 393 -18.09 26.27 23.96
N ASP A 394 -17.29 25.31 23.49
CA ASP A 394 -16.05 24.92 24.20
C ASP A 394 -14.71 25.32 23.52
N ASN A 395 -14.72 26.00 22.37
CA ASN A 395 -13.49 26.37 21.63
C ASN A 395 -13.24 27.89 21.48
N GLU A 396 -14.12 28.73 22.03
CA GLU A 396 -14.18 30.15 21.63
C GLU A 396 -13.03 31.04 22.18
N GLN A 397 -12.31 30.62 23.22
CA GLN A 397 -11.26 31.45 23.82
C GLN A 397 -9.86 31.25 23.20
N GLU A 398 -9.51 30.06 22.70
CA GLU A 398 -8.20 29.82 22.05
C GLU A 398 -8.19 30.21 20.56
N GLU A 399 -9.34 30.17 19.87
CA GLU A 399 -9.41 30.55 18.44
C GLU A 399 -9.24 32.06 18.24
N GLY A 400 -9.75 32.91 19.14
CA GLY A 400 -9.75 34.36 19.00
C GLY A 400 -8.35 35.00 18.99
N GLU A 401 -7.45 34.56 19.88
CA GLU A 401 -6.07 35.07 19.94
C GLU A 401 -5.21 34.57 18.76
N ASN A 402 -5.52 33.39 18.23
CA ASN A 402 -4.78 32.78 17.13
C ASN A 402 -5.06 33.48 15.78
N ILE A 403 -6.23 34.08 15.62
CA ILE A 403 -6.64 34.75 14.37
C ILE A 403 -5.99 36.13 14.23
N GLU A 404 -5.87 36.91 15.32
CA GLU A 404 -5.18 38.22 15.29
C GLU A 404 -3.67 38.03 15.01
N ALA A 405 -3.05 37.03 15.65
CA ALA A 405 -1.68 36.62 15.35
C ALA A 405 -1.50 36.13 13.90
N ALA A 406 -2.49 35.41 13.34
CA ALA A 406 -2.48 34.97 11.94
C ALA A 406 -2.57 36.15 10.95
N LYS A 407 -3.36 37.18 11.26
CA LYS A 407 -3.41 38.43 10.47
C LYS A 407 -2.07 39.16 10.49
N GLU A 408 -1.50 39.36 11.67
CA GLU A 408 -0.20 40.03 11.81
C GLU A 408 0.92 39.29 11.08
N LEU A 409 0.96 37.95 11.17
CA LEU A 409 1.90 37.13 10.43
C LEU A 409 1.70 37.23 8.91
N LEU A 410 0.46 37.23 8.44
CA LEU A 410 0.14 37.37 7.02
C LEU A 410 0.56 38.75 6.47
N ASP A 411 0.29 39.81 7.22
CA ASP A 411 0.69 41.17 6.84
C ASP A 411 2.21 41.30 6.85
N ALA A 412 2.89 40.77 7.86
CA ALA A 412 4.36 40.75 7.93
C ALA A 412 4.99 39.99 6.75
N ILE A 413 4.46 38.81 6.40
CA ILE A 413 4.93 38.02 5.24
C ILE A 413 4.69 38.77 3.92
N LYS A 414 3.52 39.42 3.76
CA LYS A 414 3.18 40.19 2.55
C LYS A 414 4.00 41.47 2.43
N GLU A 415 4.30 42.14 3.53
CA GLU A 415 5.17 43.32 3.55
C GLU A 415 6.62 42.94 3.23
N ASN A 416 7.15 41.90 3.87
CA ASN A 416 8.50 41.40 3.60
C ASN A 416 8.68 40.99 2.13
N MET A 417 7.69 40.30 1.54
CA MET A 417 7.70 39.99 0.11
C MET A 417 7.71 41.22 -0.78
N LYS A 418 7.00 42.30 -0.41
CA LYS A 418 6.99 43.55 -1.19
C LYS A 418 8.34 44.25 -1.13
N GLU A 419 9.00 44.25 0.02
CA GLU A 419 10.30 44.88 0.22
C GLU A 419 11.43 44.14 -0.50
N ASN A 420 11.39 42.80 -0.50
CA ASN A 420 12.43 41.94 -1.05
C ASN A 420 12.20 41.46 -2.49
N LYS A 421 11.39 42.19 -3.28
CA LYS A 421 11.08 41.85 -4.68
C LYS A 421 10.53 40.41 -4.86
N GLY A 422 9.71 39.95 -3.92
CA GLY A 422 9.06 38.64 -3.95
C GLY A 422 9.88 37.49 -3.35
N ARG A 423 10.95 37.76 -2.61
CA ARG A 423 11.67 36.77 -1.78
C ARG A 423 11.38 37.03 -0.31
N LEU A 424 11.28 35.97 0.48
CA LEU A 424 11.18 36.09 1.95
C LEU A 424 12.58 36.05 2.55
N ASP A 425 12.75 36.73 3.68
CA ASP A 425 13.95 36.58 4.50
C ASP A 425 14.08 35.15 5.05
N ASP A 426 15.32 34.73 5.25
CA ASP A 426 15.66 33.36 5.64
C ASP A 426 15.03 32.94 6.98
N GLU A 427 14.85 33.87 7.93
CA GLU A 427 14.23 33.61 9.24
C GLU A 427 12.74 33.21 9.11
N TYR A 428 11.95 33.97 8.34
CA TYR A 428 10.56 33.64 8.07
C TYR A 428 10.44 32.36 7.22
N LEU A 429 11.37 32.18 6.27
CA LEU A 429 11.38 31.00 5.42
C LEU A 429 11.66 29.73 6.22
N VAL A 430 12.66 29.73 7.11
CA VAL A 430 12.97 28.60 8.00
C VAL A 430 11.77 28.31 8.90
N LYS A 431 11.12 29.33 9.47
CA LYS A 431 9.92 29.14 10.30
C LYS A 431 8.78 28.48 9.53
N ILE A 432 8.45 28.98 8.34
CA ILE A 432 7.38 28.42 7.48
C ILE A 432 7.72 26.98 7.06
N MET A 433 8.98 26.71 6.71
CA MET A 433 9.44 25.37 6.35
C MET A 433 9.40 24.42 7.53
N LYS A 434 9.81 24.86 8.72
CA LYS A 434 9.75 24.08 9.97
C LYS A 434 8.31 23.72 10.32
N ASP A 435 7.39 24.67 10.25
CA ASP A 435 5.95 24.43 10.42
C ASP A 435 5.44 23.37 9.43
N LYS A 436 5.83 23.48 8.15
CA LYS A 436 5.42 22.52 7.11
C LYS A 436 6.00 21.13 7.36
N LEU A 437 7.26 21.01 7.74
CA LEU A 437 7.90 19.74 8.06
C LEU A 437 7.32 19.10 9.33
N MET A 438 6.85 19.91 10.28
CA MET A 438 6.16 19.48 11.49
C MET A 438 4.68 19.13 11.26
N SER A 439 4.13 19.39 10.08
CA SER A 439 2.76 19.01 9.72
C SER A 439 2.58 17.49 9.73
N MET A 440 1.37 17.02 10.09
CA MET A 440 1.04 15.59 10.16
C MET A 440 1.33 14.80 8.87
N PRO A 441 1.00 15.30 7.66
CA PRO A 441 1.27 14.57 6.44
C PRO A 441 2.78 14.29 6.24
N CYS A 442 3.63 15.29 6.53
CA CYS A 442 5.08 15.16 6.42
C CYS A 442 5.68 14.26 7.52
N ARG A 443 5.11 14.27 8.73
CA ARG A 443 5.53 13.40 9.84
C ARG A 443 5.11 11.94 9.67
N ASN A 444 3.99 11.70 9.00
CA ASN A 444 3.45 10.35 8.81
C ASN A 444 4.01 9.69 7.55
N GLN A 445 3.82 10.31 6.38
CA GLN A 445 4.25 9.72 5.11
C GLN A 445 5.73 9.99 4.82
N GLY A 446 6.22 11.15 5.26
CA GLY A 446 7.54 11.67 4.89
C GLY A 446 7.45 12.74 3.80
N TYR A 447 8.60 13.12 3.26
CA TYR A 447 8.68 14.23 2.33
C TYR A 447 9.89 14.12 1.40
N VAL A 448 9.84 14.84 0.28
CA VAL A 448 11.00 15.08 -0.58
C VAL A 448 11.25 16.58 -0.68
N LEU A 449 12.39 17.04 -0.15
CA LEU A 449 12.85 18.42 -0.26
C LEU A 449 13.58 18.65 -1.58
N ASP A 450 13.14 19.65 -2.35
CA ASP A 450 13.81 20.08 -3.59
C ASP A 450 14.70 21.30 -3.36
N GLY A 451 16.01 21.06 -3.20
CA GLY A 451 17.03 22.11 -3.24
C GLY A 451 17.11 23.03 -2.04
N PHE A 452 16.38 22.75 -0.96
CA PHE A 452 16.43 23.48 0.32
C PHE A 452 16.79 22.52 1.45
N PRO A 453 17.62 22.89 2.43
CA PRO A 453 18.33 24.18 2.61
C PRO A 453 19.47 24.43 1.61
N GLU A 454 19.79 25.71 1.33
CA GLU A 454 20.86 26.11 0.40
C GLU A 454 22.18 26.44 1.11
N THR A 455 22.16 26.78 2.41
CA THR A 455 23.33 27.14 3.20
C THR A 455 23.43 26.33 4.49
N TYR A 456 24.65 26.23 5.04
CA TYR A 456 24.91 25.56 6.31
C TYR A 456 24.08 26.16 7.46
N GLU A 457 24.03 27.50 7.54
CA GLU A 457 23.26 28.22 8.57
C GLU A 457 21.75 27.90 8.48
N GLN A 458 21.18 27.88 7.28
CA GLN A 458 19.78 27.50 7.08
C GLN A 458 19.50 26.05 7.49
N ALA A 459 20.45 25.13 7.25
CA ALA A 459 20.31 23.74 7.66
C ALA A 459 20.34 23.60 9.18
N VAL A 460 21.24 24.34 9.86
CA VAL A 460 21.29 24.39 11.32
C VAL A 460 19.97 24.93 11.87
N ASP A 461 19.51 26.10 11.42
CA ASP A 461 18.30 26.73 11.96
C ASP A 461 17.03 25.90 11.71
N LEU A 462 16.98 25.17 10.59
CA LEU A 462 15.84 24.32 10.25
C LEU A 462 15.79 23.05 11.10
N PHE A 463 16.93 22.38 11.32
CA PHE A 463 16.99 21.04 11.92
C PHE A 463 17.43 21.04 13.39
N LYS A 464 17.87 22.16 13.96
CA LYS A 464 18.24 22.28 15.37
C LYS A 464 17.03 22.09 16.30
N GLU A 465 17.26 21.40 17.40
CA GLU A 465 16.28 21.20 18.48
C GLU A 465 16.19 22.49 19.33
N GLU A 466 14.98 22.92 19.71
CA GLU A 466 14.74 24.23 20.34
C GLU A 466 15.22 24.30 21.81
N GLU A 467 15.53 23.15 22.42
CA GLU A 467 15.94 23.03 23.81
C GLU A 467 17.44 22.67 23.92
N GLU A 468 18.34 23.68 23.93
CA GLU A 468 19.56 23.78 24.78
C GLU A 468 20.70 24.61 24.15
N GLU A 469 21.40 25.36 25.03
CA GLU A 469 22.65 26.07 24.74
C GLU A 469 23.79 25.09 24.39
N GLU A 470 24.58 25.46 23.38
CA GLU A 470 25.67 24.66 22.83
C GLU A 470 26.75 24.29 23.86
N ALA A 471 26.73 23.04 24.32
CA ALA A 471 27.90 22.43 24.96
C ALA A 471 28.95 22.09 23.88
N LYS A 472 29.93 22.98 23.69
CA LYS A 472 31.05 22.80 22.75
C LYS A 472 31.72 21.42 22.91
N GLY A 473 31.69 20.61 21.85
CA GLY A 473 32.44 19.35 21.75
C GLY A 473 31.61 18.05 21.72
N LYS A 474 30.28 18.13 21.70
CA LYS A 474 29.39 16.97 21.40
C LYS A 474 28.70 17.19 20.05
N MET A 475 28.31 16.10 19.38
CA MET A 475 27.55 16.17 18.11
C MET A 475 26.34 17.09 18.29
N PRO A 476 26.04 17.97 17.31
CA PRO A 476 24.89 18.86 17.40
C PRO A 476 23.62 18.02 17.52
N LYS A 477 22.80 18.29 18.55
CA LYS A 477 21.49 17.65 18.67
C LYS A 477 20.57 18.21 17.58
N PHE A 478 19.93 17.31 16.84
CA PHE A 478 19.02 17.63 15.74
C PHE A 478 17.67 16.99 15.98
N ASN A 479 16.63 17.61 15.45
CA ASN A 479 15.27 17.13 15.60
C ASN A 479 15.05 15.89 14.72
N GLN A 480 15.01 14.72 15.38
CA GLN A 480 14.81 13.41 14.75
C GLN A 480 13.46 13.29 14.01
N ILE A 481 12.49 14.14 14.36
CA ILE A 481 11.17 14.16 13.72
C ILE A 481 11.24 14.73 12.31
N ILE A 482 12.10 15.72 12.07
CA ILE A 482 12.15 16.43 10.78
C ILE A 482 13.39 16.12 9.95
N ILE A 483 14.49 15.63 10.53
CA ILE A 483 15.73 15.38 9.78
C ILE A 483 15.55 14.36 8.63
N PRO A 484 16.12 14.60 7.44
CA PRO A 484 16.08 13.64 6.33
C PRO A 484 16.95 12.40 6.60
N GLU A 485 16.47 11.22 6.17
CA GLU A 485 17.23 9.94 6.27
C GLU A 485 18.18 9.78 5.08
N PHE A 486 17.75 10.19 3.88
CA PHE A 486 18.53 10.07 2.66
C PHE A 486 18.80 11.44 2.03
N ILE A 487 20.05 11.68 1.66
CA ILE A 487 20.48 12.91 1.00
C ILE A 487 21.13 12.53 -0.32
N PHE A 488 20.57 13.02 -1.43
CA PHE A 488 21.11 12.80 -2.76
C PHE A 488 21.67 14.10 -3.32
N SER A 489 22.97 14.13 -3.58
CA SER A 489 23.66 15.26 -4.20
C SER A 489 23.90 14.99 -5.67
N LEU A 490 23.21 15.73 -6.53
CA LEU A 490 23.38 15.65 -7.97
C LEU A 490 24.61 16.45 -8.41
N THR A 491 25.56 15.81 -9.08
CA THR A 491 26.75 16.47 -9.63
C THR A 491 26.67 16.53 -11.16
N ALA A 492 27.12 17.65 -11.73
CA ALA A 492 27.19 17.87 -13.17
C ALA A 492 28.19 18.98 -13.50
N SER A 493 28.76 18.94 -14.71
CA SER A 493 29.63 20.01 -15.21
C SER A 493 28.83 21.21 -15.72
N ASP A 494 29.43 22.40 -15.65
CA ASP A 494 28.78 23.64 -16.08
C ASP A 494 28.48 23.65 -17.59
N GLU A 495 29.31 22.99 -18.40
CA GLU A 495 29.10 22.84 -19.85
C GLU A 495 27.88 21.95 -20.15
N PHE A 496 27.75 20.84 -19.43
CA PHE A 496 26.62 19.93 -19.56
C PHE A 496 25.30 20.63 -19.19
N LEU A 497 25.27 21.38 -18.09
CA LEU A 497 24.08 22.09 -17.64
C LEU A 497 23.66 23.20 -18.62
N LYS A 498 24.62 23.95 -19.18
CA LYS A 498 24.36 24.95 -20.21
C LYS A 498 23.77 24.32 -21.47
N ASN A 499 24.39 23.25 -21.98
CA ASN A 499 23.92 22.54 -23.17
C ASN A 499 22.51 21.97 -22.98
N ARG A 500 22.22 21.46 -21.78
CA ARG A 500 20.89 20.93 -21.45
C ARG A 500 19.81 21.99 -21.49
N ILE A 501 20.08 23.20 -21.00
CA ILE A 501 19.12 24.30 -21.00
C ILE A 501 18.92 24.88 -22.39
N ILE A 502 19.97 24.96 -23.20
CA ILE A 502 19.88 25.37 -24.61
C ILE A 502 18.98 24.41 -25.41
N ASN A 503 19.01 23.11 -25.07
CA ASN A 503 18.21 22.09 -25.74
C ASN A 503 16.76 21.98 -25.21
N LEU A 504 16.36 22.75 -24.19
CA LEU A 504 15.00 22.73 -23.67
C LEU A 504 14.05 23.54 -24.57
N PRO A 505 12.80 23.09 -24.78
CA PRO A 505 11.81 23.84 -25.55
C PRO A 505 11.51 25.21 -24.92
N GLU A 506 11.38 26.27 -25.73
CA GLU A 506 11.08 27.63 -25.28
C GLU A 506 9.84 27.72 -24.37
N ARG A 507 8.86 26.82 -24.54
CA ARG A 507 7.66 26.72 -23.69
C ARG A 507 7.96 26.40 -22.22
N LYS A 508 9.03 25.64 -21.93
CA LYS A 508 9.47 25.31 -20.56
C LYS A 508 10.41 26.38 -19.98
N VAL A 509 10.99 27.22 -20.84
CA VAL A 509 11.95 28.27 -20.47
C VAL A 509 11.23 29.61 -20.23
N ALA A 510 10.18 29.90 -21.00
CA ALA A 510 9.38 31.12 -20.88
C ALA A 510 8.68 31.19 -19.50
N GLY A 511 8.97 32.25 -18.74
CA GLY A 511 8.38 32.48 -17.41
C GLY A 511 9.11 31.80 -16.23
N THR A 512 10.24 31.13 -16.47
CA THR A 512 11.04 30.47 -15.42
C THR A 512 12.41 31.15 -15.22
N HIS A 513 13.11 30.79 -14.14
CA HIS A 513 14.49 31.23 -13.86
C HIS A 513 15.55 30.73 -14.87
N TYR A 514 15.15 30.00 -15.91
CA TYR A 514 16.02 29.47 -16.96
C TYR A 514 16.33 30.48 -18.08
N THR A 515 15.98 31.77 -17.90
CA THR A 515 16.49 32.84 -18.79
C THR A 515 18.01 32.93 -18.69
N GLU A 516 18.70 33.07 -19.82
CA GLU A 516 20.15 32.88 -19.96
C GLU A 516 20.98 33.67 -18.93
N GLY A 517 20.58 34.90 -18.60
CA GLY A 517 21.23 35.73 -17.58
C GLY A 517 20.97 35.30 -16.14
N GLN A 518 19.74 34.89 -15.79
CA GLN A 518 19.38 34.48 -14.43
C GLN A 518 19.94 33.11 -14.10
N PHE A 519 19.95 32.18 -15.06
CA PHE A 519 20.50 30.84 -14.87
C PHE A 519 22.00 30.87 -14.56
N LEU A 520 22.78 31.63 -15.33
CA LEU A 520 24.22 31.76 -15.12
C LEU A 520 24.55 32.43 -13.77
N GLN A 521 23.71 33.36 -13.32
CA GLN A 521 23.86 33.99 -12.01
C GLN A 521 23.57 33.00 -10.87
N SER A 522 22.49 32.20 -10.99
CA SER A 522 22.14 31.15 -10.02
C SER A 522 23.18 30.04 -9.97
N LEU A 523 23.75 29.63 -11.11
CA LEU A 523 24.81 28.64 -11.18
C LEU A 523 26.09 29.14 -10.48
N ARG A 524 26.49 30.40 -10.73
CA ARG A 524 27.64 31.01 -10.05
C ARG A 524 27.42 31.11 -8.55
N ARG A 525 26.23 31.55 -8.12
CA ARG A 525 25.86 31.62 -6.71
C ARG A 525 25.95 30.24 -6.05
N PHE A 526 25.42 29.21 -6.69
CA PHE A 526 25.48 27.84 -6.19
C PHE A 526 26.92 27.35 -6.01
N ARG A 527 27.82 27.61 -6.98
CA ARG A 527 29.23 27.22 -6.90
C ARG A 527 30.01 28.02 -5.84
N GLN A 528 29.63 29.27 -5.58
CA GLN A 528 30.24 30.08 -4.53
C GLN A 528 29.79 29.67 -3.13
N LEU A 529 28.55 29.22 -2.99
CA LEU A 529 27.98 28.75 -1.72
C LEU A 529 28.38 27.31 -1.41
N ASN A 530 28.67 26.49 -2.43
CA ASN A 530 29.08 25.09 -2.25
C ASN A 530 30.58 24.92 -2.58
N THR A 531 31.43 25.44 -1.71
CA THR A 531 32.88 25.20 -1.69
C THR A 531 33.23 24.14 -0.64
N ASP A 532 34.25 23.31 -0.90
CA ASP A 532 34.63 22.12 -0.10
C ASP A 532 34.61 22.32 1.44
N ASP A 533 34.88 23.54 1.93
CA ASP A 533 34.97 23.85 3.36
C ASP A 533 33.61 24.21 4.03
N VAL A 534 32.59 24.67 3.28
CA VAL A 534 31.32 25.19 3.84
C VAL A 534 30.13 24.78 2.95
N THR A 535 29.82 23.49 2.89
CA THR A 535 28.62 23.01 2.18
C THR A 535 27.52 22.62 3.16
N VAL A 536 26.27 22.65 2.67
CA VAL A 536 25.12 22.01 3.36
C VAL A 536 25.38 20.52 3.61
N LEU A 537 26.16 19.87 2.74
CA LEU A 537 26.51 18.46 2.85
C LEU A 537 27.39 18.19 4.07
N ASN A 538 28.30 19.12 4.41
CA ASN A 538 29.16 19.01 5.59
C ASN A 538 28.32 18.96 6.90
N TYR A 539 27.21 19.71 6.98
CA TYR A 539 26.30 19.64 8.14
C TYR A 539 25.76 18.22 8.33
N PHE A 540 25.33 17.57 7.25
CA PHE A 540 24.79 16.22 7.33
C PHE A 540 25.87 15.15 7.59
N ASP A 541 27.07 15.34 7.05
CA ASP A 541 28.22 14.49 7.38
C ASP A 541 28.59 14.58 8.87
N GLU A 542 28.51 15.77 9.49
CA GLU A 542 28.68 15.95 10.93
C GLU A 542 27.62 15.22 11.76
N LEU A 543 26.44 14.97 11.18
CA LEU A 543 25.36 14.19 11.77
C LEU A 543 25.45 12.68 11.47
N GLU A 544 26.54 12.21 10.86
CA GLU A 544 26.74 10.84 10.37
C GLU A 544 25.76 10.40 9.26
N ILE A 545 25.03 11.35 8.64
CA ILE A 545 24.13 11.10 7.52
C ILE A 545 24.89 11.37 6.22
N HIS A 546 25.42 10.30 5.61
CA HIS A 546 26.33 10.40 4.48
C HIS A 546 25.59 10.71 3.16
N PRO A 547 25.91 11.83 2.47
CA PRO A 547 25.29 12.16 1.18
C PRO A 547 25.69 11.21 0.06
N HIS A 548 24.71 10.78 -0.73
CA HIS A 548 24.92 9.98 -1.92
C HIS A 548 25.10 10.87 -3.14
N PHE A 549 26.28 10.80 -3.76
CA PHE A 549 26.60 11.59 -4.96
C PHE A 549 26.18 10.86 -6.25
N ILE A 550 25.42 11.54 -7.10
CA ILE A 550 24.96 11.01 -8.40
C ILE A 550 25.44 11.95 -9.50
N ASP A 551 26.38 11.48 -10.32
CA ASP A 551 26.86 12.22 -11.49
C ASP A 551 25.91 12.03 -12.67
N ILE A 552 25.21 13.09 -13.04
CA ILE A 552 24.22 13.07 -14.13
C ILE A 552 24.90 13.05 -15.50
N ALA A 553 26.13 13.55 -15.61
CA ALA A 553 26.84 13.62 -16.89
C ALA A 553 27.16 12.23 -17.45
N LEU A 554 27.30 11.22 -16.58
CA LEU A 554 27.57 9.83 -16.98
C LEU A 554 26.42 9.14 -17.71
N TYR A 555 25.18 9.62 -17.57
CA TYR A 555 24.01 8.91 -18.09
C TYR A 555 23.50 9.44 -19.43
N GLU A 556 24.02 10.58 -19.92
CA GLU A 556 23.66 11.24 -21.20
C GLU A 556 22.15 11.37 -21.48
N ASP A 557 21.31 11.27 -20.44
CA ASP A 557 19.86 11.15 -20.59
C ASP A 557 19.18 12.49 -20.29
N SER A 558 18.45 13.01 -21.27
CA SER A 558 17.83 14.34 -21.18
C SER A 558 16.70 14.40 -20.13
N GLU A 559 16.17 13.24 -19.73
CA GLU A 559 15.07 13.10 -18.76
C GLU A 559 15.50 12.54 -17.39
N ASN A 560 16.79 12.26 -17.15
CA ASN A 560 17.31 11.66 -15.90
C ASN A 560 16.69 10.30 -15.51
N ARG A 561 16.16 9.55 -16.49
CA ARG A 561 15.39 8.32 -16.25
C ARG A 561 16.23 7.21 -15.61
N LEU A 562 17.54 7.24 -15.78
CA LEU A 562 18.50 6.29 -15.21
C LEU A 562 18.94 6.62 -13.77
N ALA A 563 18.75 7.87 -13.31
CA ALA A 563 19.12 8.28 -11.96
C ALA A 563 18.09 7.80 -10.91
N VAL A 564 16.80 7.84 -11.27
CA VAL A 564 15.69 7.47 -10.38
C VAL A 564 15.76 6.00 -9.92
N PRO A 565 16.01 4.99 -10.79
CA PRO A 565 16.16 3.60 -10.35
C PRO A 565 17.33 3.36 -9.39
N LYS A 566 18.41 4.15 -9.48
CA LYS A 566 19.53 4.05 -8.53
C LYS A 566 19.15 4.59 -7.15
N ILE A 567 18.44 5.72 -7.13
CA ILE A 567 17.89 6.29 -5.90
C ILE A 567 16.90 5.30 -5.27
N ILE A 568 16.01 4.72 -6.06
CA ILE A 568 15.05 3.71 -5.60
C ILE A 568 15.76 2.48 -5.03
N LYS A 569 16.86 2.03 -5.67
CA LYS A 569 17.65 0.89 -5.18
C LYS A 569 18.30 1.17 -3.82
N GLU A 570 18.74 2.41 -3.59
CA GLU A 570 19.39 2.81 -2.34
C GLU A 570 18.38 2.99 -1.20
N ILE A 571 17.21 3.57 -1.51
CA ILE A 571 16.12 3.76 -0.54
C ILE A 571 15.46 2.42 -0.18
N GLY A 572 15.22 1.57 -1.19
CA GLY A 572 14.49 0.31 -1.06
C GLY A 572 13.00 0.41 -1.39
N GLU A 573 12.24 -0.58 -0.91
CA GLU A 573 10.80 -0.70 -1.16
C GLU A 573 10.00 0.39 -0.44
N PRO A 574 8.84 0.81 -0.99
CA PRO A 574 7.97 1.79 -0.34
C PRO A 574 7.54 1.35 1.06
N ARG A 575 7.78 2.22 2.06
CA ARG A 575 7.46 1.99 3.48
C ARG A 575 6.06 2.54 3.87
N ASN A 576 5.17 2.72 2.91
CA ASN A 576 3.82 3.25 3.11
C ASN A 576 2.77 2.19 2.71
N TYR A 577 1.48 2.46 2.97
CA TYR A 577 0.39 1.73 2.34
C TYR A 577 0.64 1.69 0.83
N GLY A 578 0.83 0.49 0.30
CA GLY A 578 1.03 0.27 -1.12
C GLY A 578 -0.15 0.78 -1.95
N LEU A 579 -0.15 0.49 -3.25
CA LEU A 579 -1.30 0.80 -4.09
C LEU A 579 -2.58 0.22 -3.46
N THR A 580 -3.65 1.02 -3.39
CA THR A 580 -4.95 0.53 -2.95
C THR A 580 -5.42 -0.55 -3.93
N ASP A 581 -6.32 -1.43 -3.50
CA ASP A 581 -6.77 -2.50 -4.40
C ASP A 581 -7.48 -1.95 -5.64
N GLU A 582 -8.15 -0.79 -5.52
CA GLU A 582 -8.72 -0.07 -6.66
C GLU A 582 -7.64 0.50 -7.60
N GLU A 583 -6.55 1.04 -7.06
CA GLU A 583 -5.42 1.52 -7.86
C GLU A 583 -4.66 0.38 -8.53
N LYS A 584 -4.48 -0.76 -7.84
CA LYS A 584 -3.88 -1.96 -8.44
C LYS A 584 -4.72 -2.45 -9.60
N GLU A 585 -6.03 -2.59 -9.41
CA GLU A 585 -6.94 -2.97 -10.49
C GLU A 585 -6.93 -1.95 -11.63
N ALA A 586 -6.88 -0.65 -11.33
CA ALA A 586 -6.81 0.38 -12.35
C ALA A 586 -5.49 0.31 -13.14
N LEU A 587 -4.37 0.06 -12.46
CA LEU A 587 -3.06 -0.09 -13.07
C LEU A 587 -2.97 -1.37 -13.89
N GLU A 588 -3.56 -2.47 -13.42
CA GLU A 588 -3.72 -3.71 -14.18
C GLU A 588 -4.58 -3.50 -15.43
N ARG A 589 -5.68 -2.75 -15.32
CA ARG A 589 -6.51 -2.36 -16.47
C ARG A 589 -5.73 -1.52 -17.47
N GLN A 590 -5.01 -0.50 -17.03
CA GLN A 590 -4.17 0.33 -17.89
C GLN A 590 -3.07 -0.48 -18.57
N ALA A 591 -2.38 -1.35 -17.84
CA ALA A 591 -1.35 -2.22 -18.40
C ALA A 591 -1.92 -3.22 -19.41
N ALA A 592 -3.13 -3.74 -19.17
CA ALA A 592 -3.83 -4.59 -20.13
C ALA A 592 -4.21 -3.80 -21.40
N GLU A 593 -4.71 -2.57 -21.27
CA GLU A 593 -5.01 -1.69 -22.40
C GLU A 593 -3.76 -1.34 -23.21
N GLU A 594 -2.64 -0.98 -22.57
CA GLU A 594 -1.37 -0.70 -23.24
C GLU A 594 -0.83 -1.93 -23.99
N ARG A 595 -0.93 -3.12 -23.39
CA ARG A 595 -0.56 -4.38 -24.07
C ARG A 595 -1.41 -4.61 -25.31
N LEU A 596 -2.72 -4.39 -25.23
CA LEU A 596 -3.63 -4.52 -26.37
C LEU A 596 -3.31 -3.51 -27.48
N ILE A 597 -2.99 -2.27 -27.14
CA ILE A 597 -2.59 -1.23 -28.13
C ILE A 597 -1.28 -1.65 -28.82
N LYS A 598 -0.30 -2.13 -28.07
CA LYS A 598 0.99 -2.56 -28.60
C LYS A 598 0.85 -3.78 -29.52
N GLU A 599 0.08 -4.78 -29.10
CA GLU A 599 -0.24 -5.96 -29.93
C GLU A 599 -0.97 -5.57 -31.21
N ALA A 600 -1.91 -4.62 -31.15
CA ALA A 600 -2.61 -4.11 -32.33
C ALA A 600 -1.67 -3.36 -33.29
N GLN A 601 -0.73 -2.57 -32.76
CA GLN A 601 0.29 -1.89 -33.57
C GLN A 601 1.24 -2.88 -34.25
N GLU A 602 1.76 -3.86 -33.50
CA GLU A 602 2.64 -4.91 -34.04
C GLU A 602 1.91 -5.73 -35.13
N LYS A 603 0.64 -6.07 -34.89
CA LYS A 603 -0.19 -6.77 -35.88
C LYS A 603 -0.44 -5.92 -37.14
N ALA A 604 -0.74 -4.63 -36.98
CA ALA A 604 -0.94 -3.73 -38.12
C ALA A 604 0.35 -3.54 -38.94
N GLU A 605 1.50 -3.45 -38.27
CA GLU A 605 2.81 -3.36 -38.94
C GLU A 605 3.14 -4.66 -39.68
N GLN A 606 2.84 -5.81 -39.08
CA GLN A 606 3.00 -7.11 -39.72
C GLN A 606 2.07 -7.27 -40.93
N GLU A 607 0.79 -6.93 -40.81
CA GLU A 607 -0.17 -6.95 -41.93
C GLU A 607 0.26 -6.02 -43.07
N HIS A 608 0.78 -4.83 -42.75
CA HIS A 608 1.31 -3.90 -43.74
C HIS A 608 2.54 -4.47 -44.45
N LYS A 609 3.46 -5.10 -43.71
CA LYS A 609 4.65 -5.75 -44.29
C LYS A 609 4.26 -6.93 -45.18
N GLU A 610 3.35 -7.78 -44.72
CA GLU A 610 2.83 -8.91 -45.50
C GLU A 610 2.10 -8.45 -46.76
N ALA A 611 1.35 -7.35 -46.69
CA ALA A 611 0.69 -6.76 -47.86
C ALA A 611 1.72 -6.30 -48.91
N LYS A 612 2.76 -5.58 -48.47
CA LYS A 612 3.84 -5.13 -49.35
C LYS A 612 4.60 -6.30 -50.00
N GLU A 613 4.92 -7.34 -49.23
CA GLU A 613 5.55 -8.56 -49.77
C GLU A 613 4.64 -9.30 -50.77
N ARG A 614 3.32 -9.25 -50.56
CA ARG A 614 2.33 -9.82 -51.48
C ARG A 614 2.28 -9.05 -52.79
N GLU A 615 2.30 -7.72 -52.74
CA GLU A 615 2.37 -6.85 -53.91
C GLU A 615 3.66 -7.08 -54.71
N GLU A 616 4.81 -7.13 -54.04
CA GLU A 616 6.10 -7.42 -54.70
C GLU A 616 6.16 -8.82 -55.34
N ARG A 617 5.50 -9.81 -54.72
CA ARG A 617 5.38 -11.15 -55.32
C ARG A 617 4.47 -11.16 -56.55
N MET A 618 3.35 -10.44 -56.50
CA MET A 618 2.44 -10.31 -57.64
C MET A 618 3.13 -9.61 -58.82
N ALA A 619 3.85 -8.50 -58.58
CA ALA A 619 4.59 -7.79 -59.61
C ALA A 619 5.66 -8.68 -60.28
N ARG A 620 6.45 -9.42 -59.49
CA ARG A 620 7.44 -10.38 -60.01
C ARG A 620 6.80 -11.49 -60.82
N TRP A 621 5.64 -11.98 -60.38
CA TRP A 621 4.89 -13.02 -61.10
C TRP A 621 4.36 -12.51 -62.44
N GLU A 622 3.84 -11.28 -62.49
CA GLU A 622 3.38 -10.64 -63.73
C GLU A 622 4.53 -10.44 -64.72
N GLU A 623 5.69 -9.95 -64.26
CA GLU A 623 6.89 -9.82 -65.09
C GLU A 623 7.36 -11.17 -65.63
N TRP A 624 7.43 -12.19 -64.77
CA TRP A 624 7.79 -13.54 -65.17
C TRP A 624 6.82 -14.11 -66.20
N ASN A 625 5.51 -13.94 -66.00
CA ASN A 625 4.49 -14.44 -66.91
C ASN A 625 4.61 -13.79 -68.29
N LYS A 626 4.87 -12.48 -68.33
CA LYS A 626 5.13 -11.75 -69.59
C LYS A 626 6.39 -12.24 -70.31
N GLN A 627 7.47 -12.51 -69.57
CA GLN A 627 8.68 -13.10 -70.14
C GLN A 627 8.44 -14.51 -70.69
N GLN A 628 7.66 -15.33 -69.98
CA GLN A 628 7.28 -16.67 -70.43
C GLN A 628 6.43 -16.65 -71.70
N GLU A 629 5.48 -15.72 -71.80
CA GLU A 629 4.69 -15.52 -73.02
C GLU A 629 5.57 -15.12 -74.21
N GLU A 630 6.54 -14.22 -73.99
CA GLU A 630 7.49 -13.80 -75.03
C GLU A 630 8.39 -14.97 -75.48
N VAL A 631 8.90 -15.79 -74.54
CA VAL A 631 9.68 -16.99 -74.85
C VAL A 631 8.86 -17.99 -75.65
N LYS A 632 7.61 -18.28 -75.24
CA LYS A 632 6.71 -19.16 -75.99
C LYS A 632 6.48 -18.68 -77.42
N LYS A 633 6.33 -17.37 -77.60
CA LYS A 633 6.16 -16.76 -78.93
C LYS A 633 7.43 -16.93 -79.78
N GLN A 634 8.61 -16.69 -79.21
CA GLN A 634 9.89 -16.91 -79.89
C GLN A 634 10.11 -18.39 -80.25
N GLU A 635 9.76 -19.32 -79.36
CA GLU A 635 9.81 -20.76 -79.64
C GLU A 635 8.87 -21.12 -80.79
N GLN A 636 7.65 -20.58 -80.81
CA GLN A 636 6.70 -20.82 -81.88
C GLN A 636 7.21 -20.27 -83.23
N GLU A 637 7.74 -19.04 -83.25
CA GLU A 637 8.35 -18.45 -84.45
C GLU A 637 9.55 -19.27 -84.95
N LEU A 638 10.38 -19.78 -84.03
CA LEU A 638 11.52 -20.64 -84.36
C LEU A 638 11.06 -21.99 -84.94
N LEU A 639 10.06 -22.63 -84.33
CA LEU A 639 9.46 -23.87 -84.83
C LEU A 639 8.84 -23.66 -86.22
N GLU A 640 8.12 -22.55 -86.41
CA GLU A 640 7.59 -22.17 -87.71
C GLU A 640 8.72 -22.01 -88.74
N ALA A 641 9.78 -21.27 -88.41
CA ALA A 641 10.95 -21.10 -89.28
C ALA A 641 11.67 -22.42 -89.62
N GLN A 642 11.84 -23.31 -88.64
CA GLN A 642 12.40 -24.65 -88.87
C GLN A 642 11.49 -25.53 -89.75
N SER A 643 10.17 -25.32 -89.68
CA SER A 643 9.21 -26.02 -90.54
C SER A 643 9.17 -25.49 -91.97
N VAL A 644 9.64 -24.26 -92.25
CA VAL A 644 9.60 -23.65 -93.58
C VAL A 644 10.34 -24.47 -94.66
N PRO A 645 11.59 -24.94 -94.46
CA PRO A 645 12.26 -25.78 -95.46
C PRO A 645 11.52 -27.08 -95.77
N LEU A 646 11.00 -27.75 -94.74
CA LEU A 646 10.22 -28.98 -94.89
C LEU A 646 8.90 -28.70 -95.63
N ARG A 647 8.20 -27.63 -95.27
CA ARG A 647 6.97 -27.21 -95.93
C ARG A 647 7.22 -26.82 -97.39
N ASN A 648 8.31 -26.11 -97.68
CA ASN A 648 8.72 -25.76 -99.05
C ASN A 648 9.07 -27.00 -99.87
N TYR A 649 9.76 -27.98 -99.28
CA TYR A 649 10.06 -29.27 -99.92
C TYR A 649 8.76 -30.02 -100.26
N LEU A 650 7.85 -30.16 -99.29
CA LEU A 650 6.55 -30.79 -99.49
C LEU A 650 5.73 -30.05 -100.56
N MET A 651 5.69 -28.72 -100.54
CA MET A 651 4.99 -27.90 -101.53
C MET A 651 5.59 -28.01 -102.94
N LYS A 652 6.90 -28.18 -103.08
CA LYS A 652 7.56 -28.26 -104.38
C LYS A 652 7.54 -29.66 -104.99
N ASN A 653 7.75 -30.69 -104.17
CA ASN A 653 8.00 -32.05 -104.67
C ASN A 653 6.81 -32.99 -104.49
N VAL A 654 6.02 -32.83 -103.41
CA VAL A 654 4.92 -33.76 -103.10
C VAL A 654 3.57 -33.17 -103.51
N MET A 655 3.35 -31.88 -103.26
CA MET A 655 2.06 -31.21 -103.48
C MET A 655 1.60 -31.21 -104.94
N PRO A 656 2.45 -31.01 -105.96
CA PRO A 656 2.00 -31.07 -107.36
C PRO A 656 1.47 -32.46 -107.74
N THR A 657 2.19 -33.52 -107.34
CA THR A 657 1.80 -34.92 -107.59
C THR A 657 0.56 -35.30 -106.79
N LEU A 658 0.45 -34.86 -105.53
CA LEU A 658 -0.73 -35.02 -104.70
C LEU A 658 -1.94 -34.29 -105.31
N MET A 659 -1.81 -33.04 -105.75
CA MET A 659 -2.90 -32.28 -106.39
C MET A 659 -3.34 -32.92 -107.71
N GLN A 660 -2.41 -33.42 -108.52
CA GLN A 660 -2.75 -34.18 -109.72
C GLN A 660 -3.48 -35.47 -109.36
N GLY A 661 -3.00 -36.22 -108.36
CA GLY A 661 -3.67 -37.42 -107.86
C GLY A 661 -5.07 -37.16 -107.31
N ILE A 662 -5.27 -36.04 -106.61
CA ILE A 662 -6.58 -35.62 -106.09
C ILE A 662 -7.51 -35.26 -107.26
N ASN A 663 -7.02 -34.53 -108.27
CA ASN A 663 -7.81 -34.22 -109.46
C ASN A 663 -8.19 -35.49 -110.23
N GLU A 664 -7.28 -36.44 -110.39
CA GLU A 664 -7.54 -37.72 -111.06
C GLU A 664 -8.51 -38.59 -110.27
N CYS A 665 -8.38 -38.61 -108.93
CA CYS A 665 -9.31 -39.28 -108.03
C CYS A 665 -10.70 -38.66 -108.10
N CYS A 666 -10.81 -37.33 -108.16
CA CYS A 666 -12.08 -36.62 -108.35
C CYS A 666 -12.72 -36.91 -109.72
N ARG A 667 -11.91 -37.17 -110.76
CA ARG A 667 -12.38 -37.52 -112.10
C ARG A 667 -12.89 -38.96 -112.21
N ILE A 668 -12.19 -39.91 -111.59
CA ILE A 668 -12.48 -41.35 -111.68
C ILE A 668 -13.53 -41.77 -110.64
N ARG A 669 -13.63 -41.06 -109.50
CA ARG A 669 -14.48 -41.39 -108.34
C ARG A 669 -14.42 -42.88 -107.97
N PRO A 670 -13.23 -43.39 -107.58
CA PRO A 670 -13.09 -44.76 -107.11
C PRO A 670 -13.82 -44.98 -105.77
N ASP A 671 -14.22 -46.22 -105.50
CA ASP A 671 -14.94 -46.59 -104.25
C ASP A 671 -14.09 -46.35 -102.98
N ASP A 672 -12.76 -46.41 -103.08
CA ASP A 672 -11.83 -46.02 -102.01
C ASP A 672 -10.84 -44.94 -102.51
N PRO A 673 -11.12 -43.65 -102.25
CA PRO A 673 -10.30 -42.55 -102.72
C PRO A 673 -8.94 -42.48 -102.01
N VAL A 674 -8.81 -42.99 -100.78
CA VAL A 674 -7.55 -42.91 -100.01
C VAL A 674 -6.52 -43.90 -100.57
N ASN A 675 -6.92 -45.15 -100.81
CA ASN A 675 -6.05 -46.15 -101.43
C ASN A 675 -5.66 -45.78 -102.86
N PHE A 676 -6.61 -45.26 -103.64
CA PHE A 676 -6.33 -44.80 -105.00
C PHE A 676 -5.28 -43.66 -105.02
N LEU A 677 -5.41 -42.69 -104.11
CA LEU A 677 -4.46 -41.58 -104.01
C LEU A 677 -3.06 -42.09 -103.62
N ALA A 678 -2.98 -43.02 -102.67
CA ALA A 678 -1.72 -43.61 -102.24
C ALA A 678 -1.02 -44.34 -103.39
N GLU A 679 -1.73 -45.21 -104.13
CA GLU A 679 -1.18 -45.86 -105.32
C GLU A 679 -0.72 -44.87 -106.39
N TYR A 680 -1.51 -43.82 -106.63
CA TYR A 680 -1.20 -42.81 -107.64
C TYR A 680 0.09 -42.05 -107.32
N ILE A 681 0.29 -41.69 -106.05
CA ILE A 681 1.51 -41.01 -105.59
C ILE A 681 2.70 -41.96 -105.64
N PHE A 682 2.54 -43.23 -105.25
CA PHE A 682 3.60 -44.24 -105.36
C PHE A 682 4.05 -44.46 -106.81
N LYS A 683 3.13 -44.43 -107.78
CA LYS A 683 3.47 -44.60 -109.21
C LYS A 683 4.15 -43.38 -109.85
N ASN A 684 3.93 -42.17 -109.31
CA ASN A 684 4.33 -40.90 -109.95
C ASN A 684 5.31 -40.06 -109.13
N SER A 685 5.96 -40.62 -108.09
CA SER A 685 6.95 -39.90 -107.28
C SER A 685 8.34 -39.92 -107.96
N PRO A 686 8.99 -38.76 -108.18
CA PRO A 686 10.21 -38.66 -108.99
C PRO A 686 11.53 -39.06 -108.30
N ASP A 687 11.53 -39.78 -107.18
CA ASP A 687 12.77 -40.29 -106.52
C ASP A 687 12.53 -41.57 -105.67
N ILE A 688 11.71 -42.50 -106.17
CA ILE A 688 11.69 -43.92 -105.77
C ILE A 688 11.65 -44.80 -107.02
#